data_AF-A0A3D8VDG9-F1
#
_entry.id   AF-A0A3D8VDG9-F1
#
_cell.length_a   1.000
_cell.length_b   1.000
_cell.length_c   1.000
_cell.angle_alpha   90.00
_cell.angle_beta   90.00
_cell.angle_gamma   90.00
#
_symmetry.space_group_name_H-M   'P 1'
#
loop_
_entity.id
_entity.type
_entity.pdbx_description
1 polymer ?
#
loop_
_entity_poly.entity_id
_entity_poly.type
_entity_poly.pdbx_seq_one_letter_code
_entity_poly.pdbx_strand_id
1 'polypeptide(L)'
;MEQQIAVPTSREQLWALLAEAAEIEHHLMCCYLYAAFSLKESVDEDLSAAELDAVERWRREILSVSVEEMGHLAIVCNILSALGAPAHLVHQNFPIPPGYHPAGVVVKLAPFNRQTLAHFVFLERPDDADVQDGEGFEPPQRYSRALGMDRLMTACTDYDTVGELYRSISAGLRGLSDAMGERRLFVGNPEHQLNADTARLPGLKTVRCLKTALEAIDAIVRQGEGADAGSEDSHYQRFLRIGREFDALLAARPTFRPARMNAHNPVMRPPPTPEGRLWVSEEPAAALLDLGNALYNHCLRCVSLAYGDVGRDAQVALVSAGVDLMHLLTPVATRLGVLPANPSLPEATAGLSFATIRSSAALMGEAGSVDILVERLREIGDRCALLAQRFPGEAALLDATRAGTERLANRLTAQADRCRREEAAMFATGVASQPDPVPAPVLDEAPQPQALDDGAELIPGADLDIVYNGTRCIHARHCVLGLPGVFRANTPGAWIHPDAATTEALVTVAHMCPSGAIAYRRHDGGDEEAAPAVNLIQLRENGPLGVRARIVLDGVPIGMRAVLCRCGASKHKPFCDGSHNDIHFEATGEPASVESQPLPVRDGELNIDPEVNGPLVVSGNVEICCGTGRTINRVTSARLCRCGGSSNKPFCDNTHRRNGFRS
;
A
#
# COMPACT_ATOMS: atom_id res chain seq x y z
N MET A 1 6.93 -40.72 -14.23
CA MET A 1 7.10 -40.13 -12.89
C MET A 1 6.14 -38.97 -12.91
N GLU A 2 4.92 -39.12 -12.37
CA GLU A 2 3.95 -38.01 -12.33
C GLU A 2 4.63 -36.83 -11.65
N GLN A 3 4.73 -35.70 -12.34
CA GLN A 3 5.23 -34.48 -11.74
C GLN A 3 4.27 -34.12 -10.61
N GLN A 4 4.75 -34.20 -9.38
CA GLN A 4 3.97 -33.84 -8.22
C GLN A 4 3.75 -32.33 -8.26
N ILE A 5 2.49 -31.89 -8.38
CA ILE A 5 2.09 -30.48 -8.35
C ILE A 5 2.76 -29.82 -7.15
N ALA A 6 3.47 -28.70 -7.36
CA ALA A 6 4.13 -27.99 -6.28
C ALA A 6 3.06 -27.38 -5.36
N VAL A 7 3.12 -27.62 -4.05
CA VAL A 7 2.12 -27.14 -3.08
C VAL A 7 2.75 -26.12 -2.14
N PRO A 8 2.15 -24.93 -1.93
CA PRO A 8 2.70 -23.94 -1.03
C PRO A 8 2.66 -24.44 0.42
N THR A 9 3.77 -24.27 1.13
CA THR A 9 3.98 -24.73 2.51
C THR A 9 3.93 -23.59 3.53
N SER A 10 3.88 -22.34 3.05
CA SER A 10 3.77 -21.14 3.86
C SER A 10 2.71 -20.19 3.32
N ARG A 11 2.25 -19.26 4.17
CA ARG A 11 1.30 -18.22 3.76
C ARG A 11 1.85 -17.33 2.65
N GLU A 12 3.14 -16.98 2.74
CA GLU A 12 3.81 -16.13 1.74
C GLU A 12 3.79 -16.79 0.35
N GLN A 13 4.08 -18.09 0.29
CA GLN A 13 4.02 -18.85 -0.96
C GLN A 13 2.59 -18.95 -1.48
N LEU A 14 1.59 -19.17 -0.60
CA LEU A 14 0.19 -19.19 -1.00
C LEU A 14 -0.27 -17.82 -1.55
N TRP A 15 0.13 -16.71 -0.92
CA TRP A 15 -0.14 -15.36 -1.41
C TRP A 15 0.45 -15.11 -2.78
N ALA A 16 1.69 -15.53 -3.00
CA ALA A 16 2.33 -15.38 -4.30
C ALA A 16 1.66 -16.20 -5.39
N LEU A 17 1.23 -17.43 -5.08
CA LEU A 17 0.53 -18.28 -6.04
C LEU A 17 -0.85 -17.72 -6.38
N LEU A 18 -1.54 -17.12 -5.40
CA LEU A 18 -2.78 -16.37 -5.62
C LEU A 18 -2.55 -15.07 -6.41
N ALA A 19 -1.43 -14.39 -6.22
CA ALA A 19 -1.08 -13.22 -7.02
C ALA A 19 -0.82 -13.60 -8.49
N GLU A 20 -0.13 -14.73 -8.73
CA GLU A 20 0.04 -15.28 -10.07
C GLU A 20 -1.30 -15.69 -10.69
N ALA A 21 -2.20 -16.33 -9.93
CA ALA A 21 -3.55 -16.64 -10.38
C ALA A 21 -4.33 -15.38 -10.76
N ALA A 22 -4.33 -14.35 -9.91
CA ALA A 22 -4.96 -13.06 -10.21
C ALA A 22 -4.41 -12.43 -11.49
N GLU A 23 -3.09 -12.50 -11.69
CA GLU A 23 -2.47 -12.02 -12.92
C GLU A 23 -2.90 -12.83 -14.14
N ILE A 24 -2.99 -14.16 -14.06
CA ILE A 24 -3.50 -15.00 -15.15
C ILE A 24 -4.91 -14.58 -15.54
N GLU A 25 -5.86 -14.52 -14.60
CA GLU A 25 -7.25 -14.15 -14.93
C GLU A 25 -7.33 -12.75 -15.57
N HIS A 26 -6.54 -11.81 -15.04
CA HIS A 26 -6.47 -10.47 -15.59
C HIS A 26 -5.90 -10.46 -17.02
N HIS A 27 -4.81 -11.20 -17.25
CA HIS A 27 -4.16 -11.29 -18.55
C HIS A 27 -5.08 -11.92 -19.60
N LEU A 28 -5.75 -13.02 -19.26
CA LEU A 28 -6.68 -13.72 -20.15
C LEU A 28 -7.86 -12.83 -20.51
N MET A 29 -8.48 -12.18 -19.52
CA MET A 29 -9.51 -11.16 -19.73
C MET A 29 -9.09 -10.10 -20.75
N CYS A 30 -7.89 -9.51 -20.60
CA CYS A 30 -7.39 -8.49 -21.53
C CYS A 30 -7.17 -9.04 -22.95
N CYS A 31 -6.67 -10.26 -23.09
CA CYS A 31 -6.53 -10.93 -24.39
C CYS A 31 -7.89 -11.15 -25.07
N TYR A 32 -8.90 -11.58 -24.32
CA TYR A 32 -10.26 -11.81 -24.80
C TYR A 32 -10.93 -10.51 -25.22
N LEU A 33 -10.84 -9.46 -24.39
CA LEU A 33 -11.33 -8.12 -24.72
C LEU A 33 -10.67 -7.58 -25.98
N TYR A 34 -9.33 -7.69 -26.09
CA TYR A 34 -8.59 -7.23 -27.27
C TYR A 34 -9.08 -7.91 -28.56
N ALA A 35 -9.23 -9.24 -28.52
CA ALA A 35 -9.74 -10.00 -29.65
C ALA A 35 -11.18 -9.60 -29.98
N ALA A 36 -12.05 -9.46 -28.97
CA ALA A 36 -13.42 -8.99 -29.17
C ALA A 36 -13.46 -7.59 -29.83
N PHE A 37 -12.64 -6.64 -29.39
CA PHE A 37 -12.58 -5.29 -29.97
C PHE A 37 -12.07 -5.26 -31.42
N SER A 38 -11.36 -6.30 -31.85
CA SER A 38 -10.89 -6.42 -33.24
C SER A 38 -11.95 -6.93 -34.22
N LEU A 39 -13.01 -7.60 -33.74
CA LEU A 39 -14.08 -8.10 -34.60
C LEU A 39 -14.74 -6.95 -35.38
N LYS A 40 -15.18 -7.22 -36.61
CA LYS A 40 -15.89 -6.27 -37.48
C LYS A 40 -17.35 -6.08 -37.02
N GLU A 41 -17.95 -4.95 -37.39
CA GLU A 41 -19.26 -4.49 -36.87
C GLU A 41 -20.24 -4.07 -37.97
N SER A 42 -19.80 -4.02 -39.24
CA SER A 42 -20.66 -3.67 -40.36
C SER A 42 -20.46 -4.61 -41.55
N VAL A 43 -21.51 -4.77 -42.35
CA VAL A 43 -21.46 -5.42 -43.67
C VAL A 43 -20.51 -4.69 -44.63
N ASP A 44 -20.29 -3.39 -44.40
CA ASP A 44 -19.35 -2.58 -45.18
C ASP A 44 -17.88 -3.01 -44.96
N GLU A 45 -17.62 -3.80 -43.92
CA GLU A 45 -16.29 -4.34 -43.61
C GLU A 45 -16.04 -5.70 -44.28
N ASP A 46 -16.61 -5.94 -45.47
CA ASP A 46 -16.50 -7.21 -46.21
C ASP A 46 -17.13 -8.40 -45.46
N LEU A 47 -18.33 -8.20 -44.91
CA LEU A 47 -19.14 -9.25 -44.30
C LEU A 47 -20.53 -9.33 -44.97
N SER A 48 -21.01 -10.53 -45.24
CA SER A 48 -22.43 -10.76 -45.51
C SER A 48 -23.24 -10.60 -44.23
N ALA A 49 -24.56 -10.40 -44.35
CA ALA A 49 -25.45 -10.29 -43.20
C ALA A 49 -25.37 -11.52 -42.27
N ALA A 50 -25.31 -12.73 -42.84
CA ALA A 50 -25.20 -13.97 -42.06
C ALA A 50 -23.85 -14.10 -41.34
N GLU A 51 -22.75 -13.68 -41.98
CA GLU A 51 -21.43 -13.65 -41.35
C GLU A 51 -21.36 -12.60 -40.24
N LEU A 52 -21.96 -11.42 -40.45
CA LEU A 52 -22.05 -10.38 -39.43
C LEU A 52 -22.85 -10.88 -38.21
N ASP A 53 -24.01 -11.52 -38.43
CA ASP A 53 -24.81 -12.11 -37.35
C ASP A 53 -23.99 -13.13 -36.51
N ALA A 54 -23.14 -13.93 -37.17
CA ALA A 54 -22.24 -14.87 -36.50
C ALA A 54 -21.15 -14.14 -35.71
N VAL A 55 -20.48 -13.17 -36.33
CA VAL A 55 -19.44 -12.35 -35.69
C VAL A 55 -19.97 -11.61 -34.46
N GLU A 56 -21.19 -11.08 -34.53
CA GLU A 56 -21.84 -10.43 -33.38
C GLU A 56 -22.17 -11.41 -32.26
N ARG A 57 -22.61 -12.65 -32.59
CA ARG A 57 -22.78 -13.72 -31.58
C ARG A 57 -21.45 -14.03 -30.91
N TRP A 58 -20.38 -14.24 -31.68
CA TRP A 58 -19.05 -14.52 -31.12
C TRP A 58 -18.55 -13.39 -30.24
N ARG A 59 -18.75 -12.13 -30.66
CA ARG A 59 -18.41 -10.96 -29.84
C ARG A 59 -19.12 -11.00 -28.50
N ARG A 60 -20.44 -11.25 -28.48
CA ARG A 60 -21.21 -11.35 -27.23
C ARG A 60 -20.70 -12.47 -26.33
N GLU A 61 -20.38 -13.64 -26.91
CA GLU A 61 -19.81 -14.76 -26.17
C GLU A 61 -18.44 -14.43 -25.57
N ILE A 62 -17.50 -13.90 -26.35
CA ILE A 62 -16.15 -13.56 -25.87
C ILE A 62 -16.21 -12.47 -24.79
N LEU A 63 -17.08 -11.46 -24.96
CA LEU A 63 -17.28 -10.43 -23.95
C LEU A 63 -17.90 -11.00 -22.66
N SER A 64 -18.83 -11.94 -22.77
CA SER A 64 -19.40 -12.64 -21.61
C SER A 64 -18.34 -13.45 -20.87
N VAL A 65 -17.48 -14.19 -21.58
CA VAL A 65 -16.33 -14.88 -20.98
C VAL A 65 -15.42 -13.87 -20.28
N SER A 66 -15.14 -12.72 -20.90
CA SER A 66 -14.33 -11.67 -20.27
C SER A 66 -14.95 -11.13 -18.97
N VAL A 67 -16.28 -11.10 -18.85
CA VAL A 67 -16.99 -10.73 -17.60
C VAL A 67 -16.89 -11.85 -16.55
N GLU A 68 -16.89 -13.11 -16.96
CA GLU A 68 -16.62 -14.26 -16.09
C GLU A 68 -15.18 -14.18 -15.54
N GLU A 69 -14.19 -13.83 -16.36
CA GLU A 69 -12.81 -13.59 -15.91
C GLU A 69 -12.67 -12.42 -14.92
N MET A 70 -13.46 -11.34 -15.09
CA MET A 70 -13.55 -10.28 -14.07
C MET A 70 -14.07 -10.84 -12.73
N GLY A 71 -15.00 -11.79 -12.79
CA GLY A 71 -15.51 -12.55 -11.66
C GLY A 71 -14.42 -13.41 -11.01
N HIS A 72 -13.64 -14.15 -11.80
CA HIS A 72 -12.52 -14.96 -11.33
C HIS A 72 -11.48 -14.11 -10.60
N LEU A 73 -11.05 -13.01 -11.23
CA LEU A 73 -10.14 -12.04 -10.62
C LEU A 73 -10.66 -11.50 -9.28
N ALA A 74 -11.96 -11.17 -9.22
CA ALA A 74 -12.59 -10.71 -7.98
C ALA A 74 -12.64 -11.82 -6.91
N ILE A 75 -12.90 -13.07 -7.28
CA ILE A 75 -12.86 -14.20 -6.37
C ILE A 75 -11.45 -14.40 -5.80
N VAL A 76 -10.41 -14.37 -6.64
CA VAL A 76 -9.01 -14.49 -6.18
C VAL A 76 -8.66 -13.35 -5.23
N CYS A 77 -9.07 -12.12 -5.53
CA CYS A 77 -8.88 -10.98 -4.65
C CYS A 77 -9.64 -11.11 -3.32
N ASN A 78 -10.84 -11.71 -3.31
CA ASN A 78 -11.55 -12.05 -2.07
C ASN A 78 -10.80 -13.09 -1.24
N ILE A 79 -10.19 -14.11 -1.87
CA ILE A 79 -9.37 -15.11 -1.18
C ILE A 79 -8.12 -14.45 -0.58
N LEU A 80 -7.39 -13.64 -1.33
CA LEU A 80 -6.25 -12.86 -0.84
C LEU A 80 -6.65 -11.99 0.36
N SER A 81 -7.74 -11.23 0.22
CA SER A 81 -8.30 -10.38 1.28
C SER A 81 -8.62 -11.19 2.52
N ALA A 82 -9.27 -12.35 2.39
CA ALA A 82 -9.62 -13.24 3.51
C ALA A 82 -8.38 -13.79 4.24
N LEU A 83 -7.27 -14.01 3.53
CA LEU A 83 -6.00 -14.46 4.09
C LEU A 83 -5.15 -13.34 4.70
N GLY A 84 -5.62 -12.09 4.61
CA GLY A 84 -4.94 -10.90 5.12
C GLY A 84 -3.95 -10.25 4.16
N ALA A 85 -4.00 -10.59 2.87
CA ALA A 85 -3.25 -9.90 1.82
C ALA A 85 -4.13 -8.85 1.11
N PRO A 86 -3.56 -7.78 0.54
CA PRO A 86 -4.32 -6.87 -0.31
C PRO A 86 -4.78 -7.57 -1.60
N ALA A 87 -5.85 -7.05 -2.21
CA ALA A 87 -6.26 -7.45 -3.55
C ALA A 87 -5.14 -7.20 -4.57
N HIS A 88 -4.96 -8.12 -5.53
CA HIS A 88 -3.90 -8.04 -6.54
C HIS A 88 -4.49 -7.75 -7.92
N LEU A 89 -4.43 -6.48 -8.33
CA LEU A 89 -4.91 -6.01 -9.64
C LEU A 89 -3.76 -5.52 -10.55
N VAL A 90 -2.53 -5.60 -10.05
CA VAL A 90 -1.32 -5.23 -10.80
C VAL A 90 -0.99 -6.36 -11.77
N HIS A 91 -0.61 -6.02 -13.00
CA HIS A 91 -0.16 -6.99 -14.00
C HIS A 91 0.94 -6.38 -14.88
N GLN A 92 1.71 -7.24 -15.57
CA GLN A 92 2.76 -6.80 -16.48
C GLN A 92 2.17 -6.28 -17.80
N ASN A 93 2.89 -5.38 -18.46
CA ASN A 93 2.48 -4.87 -19.76
C ASN A 93 2.73 -5.91 -20.87
N PHE A 94 1.78 -6.02 -21.80
CA PHE A 94 1.85 -6.97 -22.91
C PHE A 94 2.94 -6.61 -23.94
N PRO A 95 3.56 -7.61 -24.61
CA PRO A 95 3.45 -9.04 -24.31
C PRO A 95 4.18 -9.40 -23.02
N ILE A 96 3.68 -10.41 -22.31
CA ILE A 96 4.26 -10.81 -21.03
C ILE A 96 5.64 -11.45 -21.26
N PRO A 97 6.70 -10.99 -20.57
CA PRO A 97 8.03 -11.54 -20.75
C PRO A 97 8.13 -13.02 -20.34
N PRO A 98 9.01 -13.81 -21.00
CA PRO A 98 9.32 -15.17 -20.57
C PRO A 98 9.81 -15.23 -19.11
N GLY A 99 9.38 -16.25 -18.38
CA GLY A 99 9.74 -16.51 -16.98
C GLY A 99 8.69 -16.07 -15.97
N TYR A 100 7.77 -15.20 -16.37
CA TYR A 100 6.70 -14.70 -15.49
C TYR A 100 5.60 -15.76 -15.28
N HIS A 101 5.14 -16.37 -16.37
CA HIS A 101 4.23 -17.53 -16.41
C HIS A 101 4.98 -18.80 -16.83
N PRO A 102 4.39 -20.02 -16.80
CA PRO A 102 5.04 -21.20 -17.35
C PRO A 102 5.37 -20.99 -18.84
N ALA A 103 6.39 -21.69 -19.34
CA ALA A 103 6.80 -21.54 -20.73
C ALA A 103 5.67 -21.80 -21.74
N GLY A 104 4.73 -22.70 -21.41
CA GLY A 104 3.56 -23.01 -22.23
C GLY A 104 2.46 -21.94 -22.23
N VAL A 105 2.53 -20.93 -21.36
CA VAL A 105 1.48 -19.90 -21.22
C VAL A 105 1.96 -18.61 -21.90
N VAL A 106 1.63 -18.45 -23.18
CA VAL A 106 2.06 -17.30 -24.00
C VAL A 106 1.00 -16.20 -24.00
N VAL A 107 1.18 -15.18 -23.17
CA VAL A 107 0.23 -14.08 -23.06
C VAL A 107 0.66 -12.88 -23.92
N LYS A 108 -0.12 -12.57 -24.95
CA LYS A 108 0.08 -11.41 -25.84
C LYS A 108 -1.24 -10.90 -26.42
N LEU A 109 -1.26 -9.62 -26.83
CA LEU A 109 -2.42 -9.03 -27.51
C LEU A 109 -2.38 -9.35 -29.00
N ALA A 110 -3.43 -10.01 -29.49
CA ALA A 110 -3.57 -10.44 -30.88
C ALA A 110 -5.03 -10.26 -31.35
N PRO A 111 -5.27 -9.80 -32.60
CA PRO A 111 -6.62 -9.72 -33.14
C PRO A 111 -7.25 -11.11 -33.26
N PHE A 112 -8.58 -11.15 -33.32
CA PHE A 112 -9.34 -12.39 -33.43
C PHE A 112 -9.12 -13.04 -34.79
N ASN A 113 -8.65 -14.28 -34.78
CA ASN A 113 -8.49 -15.15 -35.96
C ASN A 113 -8.50 -16.62 -35.49
N ARG A 114 -8.25 -17.56 -36.40
CA ARG A 114 -8.30 -18.99 -36.07
C ARG A 114 -7.26 -19.38 -35.03
N GLN A 115 -6.07 -18.81 -35.15
CA GLN A 115 -4.91 -19.08 -34.29
C GLN A 115 -5.14 -18.52 -32.90
N THR A 116 -5.60 -17.27 -32.78
CA THR A 116 -5.97 -16.65 -31.50
C THR A 116 -7.09 -17.43 -30.81
N LEU A 117 -8.11 -17.88 -31.55
CA LEU A 117 -9.16 -18.72 -30.96
C LEU A 117 -8.65 -20.11 -30.53
N ALA A 118 -7.77 -20.73 -31.31
CA ALA A 118 -7.13 -21.99 -30.90
C ALA A 118 -6.31 -21.81 -29.62
N HIS A 119 -5.66 -20.66 -29.46
CA HIS A 119 -4.96 -20.30 -28.24
C HIS A 119 -5.90 -20.13 -27.05
N PHE A 120 -7.08 -19.52 -27.23
CA PHE A 120 -8.09 -19.44 -26.16
C PHE A 120 -8.57 -20.83 -25.73
N VAL A 121 -8.83 -21.72 -26.70
CA VAL A 121 -9.18 -23.13 -26.42
C VAL A 121 -8.04 -23.85 -25.67
N PHE A 122 -6.78 -23.57 -26.03
CA PHE A 122 -5.63 -24.14 -25.35
C PHE A 122 -5.53 -23.67 -23.90
N LEU A 123 -5.69 -22.38 -23.62
CA LEU A 123 -5.58 -21.82 -22.28
C LEU A 123 -6.67 -22.32 -21.33
N GLU A 124 -7.90 -22.47 -21.82
CA GLU A 124 -9.07 -22.93 -21.04
C GLU A 124 -9.21 -24.46 -20.97
N ARG A 125 -8.25 -25.22 -21.50
CA ARG A 125 -8.40 -26.67 -21.62
C ARG A 125 -8.39 -27.36 -20.25
N PRO A 126 -9.24 -28.39 -20.03
CA PRO A 126 -9.10 -29.25 -18.87
C PRO A 126 -7.81 -30.07 -18.94
N ASP A 127 -7.35 -30.59 -17.80
CA ASP A 127 -6.05 -31.28 -17.67
C ASP A 127 -5.85 -32.47 -18.62
N ASP A 128 -6.94 -33.16 -18.95
CA ASP A 128 -6.93 -34.37 -19.76
C ASP A 128 -7.07 -34.09 -21.26
N ALA A 129 -7.26 -32.82 -21.64
CA ALA A 129 -7.42 -32.43 -23.02
C ALA A 129 -6.06 -32.26 -23.72
N ASP A 130 -5.78 -33.16 -24.67
CA ASP A 130 -4.66 -33.05 -25.61
C ASP A 130 -5.02 -32.08 -26.75
N VAL A 131 -4.81 -30.79 -26.51
CA VAL A 131 -5.08 -29.70 -27.46
C VAL A 131 -3.78 -29.05 -27.86
N GLN A 132 -3.57 -28.88 -29.16
CA GLN A 132 -2.46 -28.10 -29.68
C GLN A 132 -2.78 -26.60 -29.63
N ASP A 133 -1.81 -25.80 -29.20
CA ASP A 133 -1.92 -24.34 -29.20
C ASP A 133 -1.99 -23.77 -30.64
N GLY A 134 -2.49 -22.54 -30.77
CA GLY A 134 -2.57 -21.82 -32.03
C GLY A 134 -1.20 -21.47 -32.61
N GLU A 135 -1.07 -21.56 -33.94
CA GLU A 135 0.15 -21.17 -34.65
C GLU A 135 0.54 -19.72 -34.32
N GLY A 136 1.82 -19.51 -34.00
CA GLY A 136 2.35 -18.23 -33.57
C GLY A 136 2.27 -17.99 -32.06
N PHE A 137 1.68 -18.88 -31.27
CA PHE A 137 1.70 -18.84 -29.79
C PHE A 137 2.70 -19.84 -29.20
N GLU A 138 3.67 -20.31 -29.99
CA GLU A 138 4.72 -21.19 -29.49
C GLU A 138 5.57 -20.49 -28.42
N PRO A 139 6.03 -21.21 -27.38
CA PRO A 139 6.90 -20.66 -26.37
C PRO A 139 8.12 -19.98 -26.99
N PRO A 140 8.34 -18.67 -26.77
CA PRO A 140 9.49 -17.96 -27.34
C PRO A 140 10.82 -18.51 -26.81
N GLN A 141 10.79 -19.09 -25.62
CA GLN A 141 11.89 -19.79 -24.97
C GLN A 141 11.34 -20.99 -24.21
N ARG A 142 12.04 -22.12 -24.26
CA ARG A 142 11.76 -23.28 -23.40
C ARG A 142 12.55 -23.12 -22.11
N TYR A 143 11.86 -22.97 -21.00
CA TYR A 143 12.43 -22.87 -19.65
C TYR A 143 11.54 -23.62 -18.66
N SER A 144 12.08 -23.89 -17.48
CA SER A 144 11.32 -24.46 -16.37
C SER A 144 11.52 -23.62 -15.12
N ARG A 145 10.44 -23.36 -14.41
CA ARG A 145 10.40 -22.67 -13.12
C ARG A 145 10.55 -23.73 -12.01
N ALA A 146 11.76 -24.33 -11.95
CA ALA A 146 12.04 -25.56 -11.21
C ALA A 146 12.36 -25.38 -9.71
N LEU A 147 12.00 -24.25 -9.10
CA LEU A 147 12.22 -24.05 -7.66
C LEU A 147 11.05 -24.67 -6.87
N GLY A 148 11.36 -25.61 -5.98
CA GLY A 148 10.36 -26.21 -5.09
C GLY A 148 9.85 -25.22 -4.03
N MET A 149 8.62 -25.48 -3.55
CA MET A 149 7.99 -24.74 -2.44
C MET A 149 8.52 -25.16 -1.04
N ASP A 150 9.66 -25.84 -0.98
CA ASP A 150 10.34 -26.29 0.24
C ASP A 150 11.32 -25.24 0.81
N ARG A 151 11.41 -24.07 0.18
CA ARG A 151 12.32 -22.97 0.58
C ARG A 151 11.56 -21.79 1.19
N LEU A 152 12.26 -20.97 1.98
CA LEU A 152 11.67 -19.78 2.60
C LEU A 152 11.29 -18.69 1.59
N MET A 153 12.12 -18.51 0.56
CA MET A 153 11.82 -17.54 -0.51
C MET A 153 10.75 -18.12 -1.42
N THR A 154 9.77 -17.29 -1.78
CA THR A 154 8.77 -17.62 -2.78
C THR A 154 9.43 -17.98 -4.12
N ALA A 155 8.92 -19.06 -4.72
CA ALA A 155 9.34 -19.55 -6.02
C ALA A 155 8.17 -19.52 -6.99
N CYS A 156 8.44 -19.16 -8.26
CA CYS A 156 7.53 -19.50 -9.35
C CYS A 156 7.67 -21.00 -9.64
N THR A 157 6.54 -21.67 -9.88
CA THR A 157 6.47 -23.12 -10.13
C THR A 157 5.74 -23.39 -11.43
N ASP A 158 6.18 -24.38 -12.20
CA ASP A 158 5.46 -24.76 -13.43
C ASP A 158 4.12 -25.45 -13.12
N TYR A 159 3.17 -25.25 -14.03
CA TYR A 159 1.89 -25.94 -14.14
C TYR A 159 1.54 -26.01 -15.64
N ASP A 160 0.80 -27.04 -16.04
CA ASP A 160 0.41 -27.27 -17.42
C ASP A 160 -0.92 -26.59 -17.78
N THR A 161 -1.85 -26.49 -16.83
CA THR A 161 -3.19 -25.88 -16.97
C THR A 161 -3.48 -24.88 -15.85
N VAL A 162 -4.45 -23.99 -16.07
CA VAL A 162 -4.92 -23.05 -15.03
C VAL A 162 -5.57 -23.82 -13.87
N GLY A 163 -6.24 -24.93 -14.14
CA GLY A 163 -6.80 -25.84 -13.16
C GLY A 163 -5.74 -26.46 -12.26
N GLU A 164 -4.56 -26.80 -12.79
CA GLU A 164 -3.43 -27.30 -11.98
C GLU A 164 -2.93 -26.24 -10.99
N LEU A 165 -2.84 -24.98 -11.43
CA LEU A 165 -2.54 -23.85 -10.55
C LEU A 165 -3.56 -23.77 -9.40
N TYR A 166 -4.86 -23.86 -9.68
CA TYR A 166 -5.91 -23.83 -8.65
C TYR A 166 -5.94 -25.07 -7.75
N ARG A 167 -5.57 -26.25 -8.26
CA ARG A 167 -5.38 -27.45 -7.43
C ARG A 167 -4.22 -27.27 -6.45
N SER A 168 -3.11 -26.67 -6.89
CA SER A 168 -2.00 -26.32 -6.00
C SER A 168 -2.46 -25.38 -4.88
N ILE A 169 -3.17 -24.29 -5.23
CA ILE A 169 -3.73 -23.33 -4.26
C ILE A 169 -4.67 -24.03 -3.27
N SER A 170 -5.55 -24.90 -3.76
CA SER A 170 -6.49 -25.68 -2.94
C SER A 170 -5.78 -26.62 -1.97
N ALA A 171 -4.73 -27.31 -2.43
CA ALA A 171 -3.90 -28.17 -1.58
C ALA A 171 -3.16 -27.36 -0.51
N GLY A 172 -2.64 -26.19 -0.88
CA GLY A 172 -2.01 -25.23 0.01
C GLY A 172 -2.92 -24.73 1.13
N LEU A 173 -4.15 -24.32 0.77
CA LEU A 173 -5.17 -23.89 1.72
C LEU A 173 -5.51 -24.98 2.73
N ARG A 174 -5.68 -26.23 2.28
CA ARG A 174 -5.94 -27.39 3.16
C ARG A 174 -4.76 -27.64 4.09
N GLY A 175 -3.55 -27.76 3.54
CA GLY A 175 -2.34 -28.05 4.32
C GLY A 175 -2.04 -26.97 5.37
N LEU A 176 -2.17 -25.69 5.02
CA LEU A 176 -1.98 -24.60 5.96
C LEU A 176 -3.09 -24.55 7.01
N SER A 177 -4.34 -24.81 6.62
CA SER A 177 -5.46 -24.89 7.55
C SER A 177 -5.26 -26.00 8.58
N ASP A 178 -4.79 -27.18 8.15
CA ASP A 178 -4.48 -28.30 9.05
C ASP A 178 -3.31 -27.96 9.99
N ALA A 179 -2.29 -27.25 9.48
CA ALA A 179 -1.08 -26.92 10.24
C ALA A 179 -1.28 -25.79 11.27
N MET A 180 -2.04 -24.73 10.95
CA MET A 180 -2.18 -23.55 11.82
C MET A 180 -3.61 -23.26 12.30
N GLY A 181 -4.61 -23.96 11.76
CA GLY A 181 -6.03 -23.74 12.04
C GLY A 181 -6.65 -22.59 11.24
N GLU A 182 -7.91 -22.75 10.84
CA GLU A 182 -8.64 -21.79 10.00
C GLU A 182 -8.66 -20.36 10.57
N ARG A 183 -8.88 -20.20 11.88
CA ARG A 183 -8.91 -18.88 12.53
C ARG A 183 -7.60 -18.11 12.35
N ARG A 184 -6.46 -18.82 12.34
CA ARG A 184 -5.15 -18.20 12.13
C ARG A 184 -4.87 -17.99 10.66
N LEU A 185 -5.42 -18.79 9.75
CA LEU A 185 -5.22 -18.66 8.31
C LEU A 185 -6.06 -17.51 7.72
N PHE A 186 -7.35 -17.47 8.02
CA PHE A 186 -8.31 -16.46 7.53
C PHE A 186 -8.42 -15.29 8.50
N VAL A 187 -7.46 -14.36 8.43
CA VAL A 187 -7.33 -13.20 9.35
C VAL A 187 -7.82 -11.89 8.76
N GLY A 188 -8.20 -11.89 7.48
CA GLY A 188 -8.63 -10.71 6.75
C GLY A 188 -9.97 -10.15 7.21
N ASN A 189 -10.16 -8.84 7.01
CA ASN A 189 -11.45 -8.19 7.25
C ASN A 189 -12.45 -8.59 6.14
N PRO A 190 -13.58 -9.26 6.46
CA PRO A 190 -14.59 -9.60 5.46
C PRO A 190 -15.23 -8.40 4.76
N GLU A 191 -15.19 -7.21 5.36
CA GLU A 191 -15.75 -6.00 4.74
C GLU A 191 -14.92 -5.49 3.55
N HIS A 192 -13.64 -5.85 3.46
CA HIS A 192 -12.80 -5.51 2.31
C HIS A 192 -13.12 -6.35 1.07
N GLN A 193 -13.95 -7.39 1.21
CA GLN A 193 -14.31 -8.28 0.11
C GLN A 193 -15.51 -7.76 -0.68
N LEU A 194 -15.50 -8.03 -1.99
CA LEU A 194 -16.65 -7.82 -2.85
C LEU A 194 -17.67 -8.95 -2.67
N ASN A 195 -18.94 -8.61 -2.78
CA ASN A 195 -20.07 -9.55 -2.70
C ASN A 195 -21.14 -9.21 -3.76
N ALA A 196 -22.25 -9.94 -3.75
CA ALA A 196 -23.35 -9.76 -4.70
C ALA A 196 -24.02 -8.37 -4.63
N ASP A 197 -23.94 -7.68 -3.48
CA ASP A 197 -24.47 -6.33 -3.32
C ASP A 197 -23.54 -5.27 -3.95
N THR A 198 -22.23 -5.54 -3.98
CA THR A 198 -21.23 -4.65 -4.61
C THR A 198 -21.08 -4.88 -6.10
N ALA A 199 -21.08 -6.14 -6.53
CA ALA A 199 -20.80 -6.54 -7.90
C ALA A 199 -21.65 -7.76 -8.24
N ARG A 200 -22.47 -7.66 -9.29
CA ARG A 200 -23.24 -8.80 -9.80
C ARG A 200 -22.39 -9.60 -10.79
N LEU A 201 -21.32 -10.19 -10.28
CA LEU A 201 -20.41 -11.05 -11.05
C LEU A 201 -20.76 -12.53 -10.84
N PRO A 202 -20.68 -13.38 -11.88
CA PRO A 202 -20.91 -14.82 -11.75
C PRO A 202 -20.01 -15.46 -10.68
N GLY A 203 -20.58 -16.34 -9.85
CA GLY A 203 -19.81 -17.09 -8.85
C GLY A 203 -19.27 -16.29 -7.65
N LEU A 204 -19.33 -14.96 -7.66
CA LEU A 204 -18.73 -14.11 -6.61
C LEU A 204 -19.40 -14.33 -5.25
N LYS A 205 -18.60 -14.76 -4.27
CA LYS A 205 -19.01 -14.95 -2.88
C LYS A 205 -17.92 -14.47 -1.92
N THR A 206 -18.33 -14.12 -0.70
CA THR A 206 -17.38 -13.80 0.37
C THR A 206 -16.72 -15.07 0.91
N VAL A 207 -15.40 -15.02 1.08
CA VAL A 207 -14.56 -16.09 1.63
C VAL A 207 -14.32 -15.81 3.11
N ARG A 208 -14.75 -16.74 3.97
CA ARG A 208 -14.68 -16.60 5.44
C ARG A 208 -13.92 -17.73 6.13
N CYS A 209 -13.80 -18.86 5.44
CA CYS A 209 -13.26 -20.11 5.97
C CYS A 209 -12.77 -21.00 4.82
N LEU A 210 -12.12 -22.11 5.16
CA LEU A 210 -11.56 -23.05 4.19
C LEU A 210 -12.63 -23.54 3.21
N LYS A 211 -13.81 -23.90 3.73
CA LYS A 211 -14.95 -24.36 2.92
C LYS A 211 -15.32 -23.35 1.85
N THR A 212 -15.54 -22.09 2.23
CA THR A 212 -15.93 -21.04 1.28
C THR A 212 -14.82 -20.68 0.28
N ALA A 213 -13.54 -20.81 0.67
CA ALA A 213 -12.43 -20.59 -0.24
C ALA A 213 -12.38 -21.67 -1.33
N LEU A 214 -12.55 -22.93 -0.94
CA LEU A 214 -12.57 -24.06 -1.87
C LEU A 214 -13.80 -24.03 -2.79
N GLU A 215 -14.98 -23.66 -2.28
CA GLU A 215 -16.17 -23.46 -3.10
C GLU A 215 -15.99 -22.34 -4.15
N ALA A 216 -15.23 -21.30 -3.80
CA ALA A 216 -14.95 -20.19 -4.69
C ALA A 216 -13.94 -20.59 -5.79
N ILE A 217 -12.89 -21.34 -5.44
CA ILE A 217 -11.94 -21.90 -6.42
C ILE A 217 -12.64 -22.86 -7.38
N ASP A 218 -13.49 -23.74 -6.85
CA ASP A 218 -14.27 -24.68 -7.66
C ASP A 218 -15.24 -23.95 -8.60
N ALA A 219 -15.73 -22.75 -8.24
CA ALA A 219 -16.52 -21.93 -9.15
C ALA A 219 -15.70 -21.39 -10.35
N ILE A 220 -14.43 -21.02 -10.13
CA ILE A 220 -13.51 -20.58 -11.19
C ILE A 220 -13.22 -21.73 -12.15
N VAL A 221 -12.74 -22.86 -11.62
CA VAL A 221 -12.36 -24.04 -12.42
C VAL A 221 -13.54 -24.56 -13.25
N ARG A 222 -14.74 -24.60 -12.67
CA ARG A 222 -15.95 -25.05 -13.41
C ARG A 222 -16.38 -24.10 -14.53
N GLN A 223 -16.13 -22.79 -14.40
CA GLN A 223 -16.46 -21.81 -15.44
C GLN A 223 -15.44 -21.83 -16.56
N GLY A 224 -14.14 -21.88 -16.24
CA GLY A 224 -13.07 -22.01 -17.24
C GLY A 224 -13.07 -23.34 -17.99
N GLU A 225 -12.66 -24.40 -17.30
CA GLU A 225 -12.37 -25.72 -17.88
C GLU A 225 -13.61 -26.64 -17.94
N GLY A 226 -14.58 -26.41 -17.05
CA GLY A 226 -15.69 -27.33 -16.80
C GLY A 226 -15.37 -28.36 -15.71
N ALA A 227 -16.38 -28.79 -14.93
CA ALA A 227 -16.21 -29.79 -13.87
C ALA A 227 -15.75 -31.18 -14.40
N ASP A 228 -16.14 -31.45 -15.65
CA ASP A 228 -15.82 -32.58 -16.51
C ASP A 228 -15.92 -32.04 -17.95
N ALA A 229 -15.29 -32.68 -18.94
CA ALA A 229 -15.30 -32.30 -20.36
C ALA A 229 -16.70 -32.10 -21.01
N GLY A 230 -17.79 -32.36 -20.27
CA GLY A 230 -19.20 -32.19 -20.67
C GLY A 230 -19.96 -31.00 -20.08
N SER A 231 -19.33 -30.07 -19.34
CA SER A 231 -20.02 -28.83 -18.92
C SER A 231 -20.26 -27.92 -20.14
N GLU A 232 -21.47 -27.97 -20.71
CA GLU A 232 -21.81 -27.32 -22.00
C GLU A 232 -21.54 -25.79 -22.03
N ASP A 233 -21.47 -25.16 -20.85
CA ASP A 233 -21.37 -23.70 -20.69
C ASP A 233 -19.99 -23.21 -20.21
N SER A 234 -18.96 -24.08 -20.14
CA SER A 234 -17.58 -23.67 -19.81
C SER A 234 -16.94 -22.80 -20.89
N HIS A 235 -15.94 -21.98 -20.55
CA HIS A 235 -15.18 -21.15 -21.49
C HIS A 235 -14.62 -22.01 -22.62
N TYR A 236 -14.00 -23.15 -22.27
CA TYR A 236 -13.50 -24.14 -23.22
C TYR A 236 -14.55 -24.55 -24.27
N GLN A 237 -15.73 -24.98 -23.82
CA GLN A 237 -16.80 -25.45 -24.72
C GLN A 237 -17.38 -24.31 -25.56
N ARG A 238 -17.47 -23.10 -25.02
CA ARG A 238 -17.92 -21.90 -25.74
C ARG A 238 -16.95 -21.52 -26.84
N PHE A 239 -15.64 -21.51 -26.58
CA PHE A 239 -14.63 -21.26 -27.60
C PHE A 239 -14.59 -22.35 -28.69
N LEU A 240 -14.75 -23.63 -28.31
CA LEU A 240 -14.90 -24.71 -29.29
C LEU A 240 -16.13 -24.53 -30.20
N ARG A 241 -17.25 -24.02 -29.65
CA ARG A 241 -18.48 -23.74 -30.41
C ARG A 241 -18.26 -22.64 -31.43
N ILE A 242 -17.60 -21.55 -31.01
CA ILE A 242 -17.17 -20.48 -31.92
C ILE A 242 -16.26 -21.08 -33.00
N GLY A 243 -15.32 -21.96 -32.64
CA GLY A 243 -14.40 -22.60 -33.58
C GLY A 243 -15.10 -23.40 -34.66
N ARG A 244 -16.11 -24.21 -34.29
CA ARG A 244 -16.91 -25.00 -35.24
C ARG A 244 -17.67 -24.12 -36.23
N GLU A 245 -18.29 -23.04 -35.75
CA GLU A 245 -19.01 -22.11 -36.62
C GLU A 245 -18.04 -21.32 -37.52
N PHE A 246 -16.88 -20.95 -36.97
CA PHE A 246 -15.84 -20.26 -37.72
C PHE A 246 -15.27 -21.11 -38.85
N ASP A 247 -14.99 -22.39 -38.59
CA ASP A 247 -14.52 -23.35 -39.58
C ASP A 247 -15.57 -23.58 -40.69
N ALA A 248 -16.86 -23.64 -40.33
CA ALA A 248 -17.95 -23.76 -41.30
C ALA A 248 -18.07 -22.53 -42.23
N LEU A 249 -17.94 -21.32 -41.67
CA LEU A 249 -17.95 -20.09 -42.47
C LEU A 249 -16.72 -19.97 -43.36
N LEU A 250 -15.54 -20.35 -42.86
CA LEU A 250 -14.30 -20.37 -43.66
C LEU A 250 -14.38 -21.40 -44.80
N ALA A 251 -14.99 -22.56 -44.58
CA ALA A 251 -15.24 -23.55 -45.62
C ALA A 251 -16.22 -23.03 -46.69
N ALA A 252 -17.24 -22.25 -46.28
CA ALA A 252 -18.17 -21.63 -47.21
C ALA A 252 -17.54 -20.47 -48.01
N ARG A 253 -16.65 -19.70 -47.39
CA ARG A 253 -15.94 -18.57 -48.02
C ARG A 253 -14.48 -18.52 -47.53
N PRO A 254 -13.50 -19.04 -48.30
CA PRO A 254 -12.09 -19.07 -47.89
C PRO A 254 -11.44 -17.69 -47.67
N THR A 255 -12.04 -16.62 -48.20
CA THR A 255 -11.58 -15.23 -47.99
C THR A 255 -12.23 -14.56 -46.77
N PHE A 256 -13.11 -15.25 -46.04
CA PHE A 256 -13.78 -14.72 -44.86
C PHE A 256 -12.79 -14.26 -43.79
N ARG A 257 -12.97 -13.02 -43.33
CA ARG A 257 -12.15 -12.40 -42.28
C ARG A 257 -13.07 -11.71 -41.27
N PRO A 258 -13.25 -12.25 -40.05
CA PRO A 258 -14.20 -11.73 -39.08
C PRO A 258 -13.69 -10.50 -38.32
N ALA A 259 -12.38 -10.25 -38.35
CA ALA A 259 -11.72 -9.20 -37.61
C ALA A 259 -10.92 -8.24 -38.51
N ARG A 260 -10.69 -7.06 -37.95
CA ARG A 260 -9.78 -6.02 -38.45
C ARG A 260 -8.33 -6.42 -38.14
N MET A 261 -7.38 -5.86 -38.87
CA MET A 261 -5.95 -6.15 -38.73
C MET A 261 -5.31 -5.34 -37.59
N ASN A 262 -5.93 -5.39 -36.40
CA ASN A 262 -5.39 -4.67 -35.24
C ASN A 262 -3.97 -5.18 -34.94
N ALA A 263 -3.09 -4.25 -34.61
CA ALA A 263 -1.68 -4.53 -34.41
C ALA A 263 -1.41 -5.48 -33.25
N HIS A 264 -0.57 -6.49 -33.46
CA HIS A 264 -0.06 -7.31 -32.36
C HIS A 264 0.73 -6.45 -31.36
N ASN A 265 0.40 -6.60 -30.07
CA ASN A 265 1.00 -5.86 -28.95
C ASN A 265 1.23 -4.36 -29.26
N PRO A 266 0.16 -3.57 -29.40
CA PRO A 266 0.30 -2.15 -29.66
C PRO A 266 0.94 -1.47 -28.44
N VAL A 267 1.83 -0.49 -28.67
CA VAL A 267 2.51 0.26 -27.61
C VAL A 267 2.42 1.76 -27.86
N MET A 268 2.38 2.53 -26.77
CA MET A 268 2.24 4.00 -26.81
C MET A 268 3.53 4.75 -27.20
N ARG A 269 4.68 4.07 -27.15
CA ARG A 269 6.01 4.69 -27.33
C ARG A 269 6.93 3.74 -28.09
N PRO A 270 7.99 4.24 -28.76
CA PRO A 270 8.99 3.39 -29.38
C PRO A 270 9.56 2.38 -28.36
N PRO A 271 9.38 1.07 -28.57
CA PRO A 271 9.86 0.07 -27.64
C PRO A 271 11.40 -0.08 -27.76
N PRO A 272 12.14 -0.25 -26.65
CA PRO A 272 13.57 -0.55 -26.70
C PRO A 272 13.88 -1.87 -27.43
N THR A 273 12.98 -2.85 -27.32
CA THR A 273 13.00 -4.14 -28.03
C THR A 273 11.76 -4.19 -28.94
N PRO A 274 11.89 -3.87 -30.24
CA PRO A 274 10.77 -3.75 -31.16
C PRO A 274 10.13 -5.08 -31.58
N GLU A 275 10.79 -6.21 -31.31
CA GLU A 275 10.34 -7.52 -31.74
C GLU A 275 8.93 -7.84 -31.19
N GLY A 276 7.99 -8.09 -32.10
CA GLY A 276 6.61 -8.46 -31.76
C GLY A 276 5.76 -7.34 -31.16
N ARG A 277 6.18 -6.06 -31.24
CA ARG A 277 5.46 -4.89 -30.74
C ARG A 277 5.27 -3.86 -31.84
N LEU A 278 4.10 -3.23 -31.93
CA LEU A 278 3.86 -2.11 -32.85
C LEU A 278 3.70 -0.80 -32.10
N TRP A 279 4.54 0.19 -32.39
CA TRP A 279 4.34 1.54 -31.89
C TRP A 279 3.23 2.25 -32.67
N VAL A 280 2.15 2.59 -31.97
CA VAL A 280 1.05 3.41 -32.50
C VAL A 280 1.48 4.87 -32.46
N SER A 281 1.77 5.44 -33.63
CA SER A 281 2.30 6.80 -33.81
C SER A 281 1.39 7.72 -34.64
N GLU A 282 0.47 7.15 -35.42
CA GLU A 282 -0.45 7.92 -36.26
C GLU A 282 -1.56 8.58 -35.42
N GLU A 283 -1.91 9.80 -35.79
CA GLU A 283 -3.02 10.55 -35.16
C GLU A 283 -4.28 10.37 -36.03
N PRO A 284 -5.49 10.20 -35.44
CA PRO A 284 -5.82 10.33 -34.02
C PRO A 284 -5.62 9.05 -33.17
N ALA A 285 -5.09 7.96 -33.76
CA ALA A 285 -4.98 6.67 -33.08
C ALA A 285 -4.12 6.72 -31.81
N ALA A 286 -2.98 7.41 -31.85
CA ALA A 286 -2.09 7.58 -30.70
C ALA A 286 -2.78 8.31 -29.53
N ALA A 287 -3.54 9.37 -29.80
CA ALA A 287 -4.29 10.09 -28.77
C ALA A 287 -5.45 9.26 -28.18
N LEU A 288 -6.17 8.50 -29.01
CA LEU A 288 -7.22 7.61 -28.52
C LEU A 288 -6.68 6.41 -27.74
N LEU A 289 -5.48 5.93 -28.07
CA LEU A 289 -4.80 4.88 -27.31
C LEU A 289 -4.42 5.37 -25.91
N ASP A 290 -3.90 6.59 -25.79
CA ASP A 290 -3.64 7.21 -24.49
C ASP A 290 -4.93 7.36 -23.67
N LEU A 291 -6.01 7.85 -24.29
CA LEU A 291 -7.32 7.96 -23.64
C LEU A 291 -7.85 6.59 -23.17
N GLY A 292 -7.80 5.58 -24.02
CA GLY A 292 -8.25 4.23 -23.69
C GLY A 292 -7.46 3.64 -22.50
N ASN A 293 -6.13 3.76 -22.52
CA ASN A 293 -5.31 3.32 -21.39
C ASN A 293 -5.58 4.14 -20.13
N ALA A 294 -5.87 5.44 -20.23
CA ALA A 294 -6.23 6.26 -19.09
C ALA A 294 -7.56 5.82 -18.45
N LEU A 295 -8.59 5.52 -19.27
CA LEU A 295 -9.87 4.97 -18.79
C LEU A 295 -9.68 3.62 -18.11
N TYR A 296 -8.90 2.73 -18.73
CA TYR A 296 -8.57 1.41 -18.19
C TYR A 296 -7.84 1.50 -16.83
N ASN A 297 -6.75 2.29 -16.74
CA ASN A 297 -6.03 2.47 -15.48
C ASN A 297 -6.92 3.11 -14.40
N HIS A 298 -7.84 3.99 -14.79
CA HIS A 298 -8.76 4.60 -13.86
C HIS A 298 -9.81 3.60 -13.36
N CYS A 299 -10.27 2.68 -14.21
CA CYS A 299 -11.10 1.54 -13.81
C CYS A 299 -10.38 0.70 -12.73
N LEU A 300 -9.13 0.31 -12.98
CA LEU A 300 -8.33 -0.45 -12.01
C LEU A 300 -8.17 0.28 -10.67
N ARG A 301 -7.98 1.60 -10.68
CA ARG A 301 -7.89 2.40 -9.45
C ARG A 301 -9.19 2.42 -8.66
N CYS A 302 -10.34 2.54 -9.32
CA CYS A 302 -11.64 2.47 -8.67
C CYS A 302 -11.86 1.09 -8.02
N VAL A 303 -11.60 0.01 -8.75
CA VAL A 303 -11.75 -1.35 -8.22
C VAL A 303 -10.74 -1.62 -7.10
N SER A 304 -9.50 -1.14 -7.23
CA SER A 304 -8.48 -1.28 -6.18
C SER A 304 -8.88 -0.57 -4.89
N LEU A 305 -9.44 0.63 -4.96
CA LEU A 305 -9.93 1.35 -3.78
C LEU A 305 -11.18 0.67 -3.19
N ALA A 306 -11.98 -0.03 -3.99
CA ALA A 306 -13.13 -0.79 -3.49
C ALA A 306 -12.72 -1.96 -2.57
N TYR A 307 -11.52 -2.51 -2.74
CA TYR A 307 -10.93 -3.48 -1.80
C TYR A 307 -10.18 -2.82 -0.62
N GLY A 308 -10.10 -1.48 -0.61
CA GLY A 308 -9.53 -0.72 0.49
C GLY A 308 -10.47 -0.64 1.69
N ASP A 309 -10.03 0.09 2.71
CA ASP A 309 -10.83 0.37 3.90
C ASP A 309 -11.87 1.47 3.59
N VAL A 310 -12.92 1.11 2.86
CA VAL A 310 -14.00 2.01 2.47
C VAL A 310 -15.35 1.43 2.88
N GLY A 311 -16.30 2.31 3.25
CA GLY A 311 -17.67 1.89 3.58
C GLY A 311 -18.39 1.22 2.41
N ARG A 312 -19.41 0.39 2.70
CA ARG A 312 -20.12 -0.41 1.70
C ARG A 312 -20.69 0.43 0.54
N ASP A 313 -21.31 1.56 0.82
CA ASP A 313 -21.87 2.44 -0.22
C ASP A 313 -20.78 3.01 -1.15
N ALA A 314 -19.61 3.33 -0.59
CA ALA A 314 -18.46 3.78 -1.38
C ALA A 314 -17.92 2.62 -2.23
N GLN A 315 -17.83 1.42 -1.67
CA GLN A 315 -17.44 0.21 -2.39
C GLN A 315 -18.37 -0.06 -3.58
N VAL A 316 -19.70 -0.01 -3.41
CA VAL A 316 -20.68 -0.14 -4.51
C VAL A 316 -20.48 0.94 -5.57
N ALA A 317 -20.31 2.19 -5.15
CA ALA A 317 -20.11 3.31 -6.06
C ALA A 317 -18.82 3.18 -6.90
N LEU A 318 -17.73 2.71 -6.27
CA LEU A 318 -16.43 2.50 -6.90
C LEU A 318 -16.46 1.34 -7.90
N VAL A 319 -17.05 0.21 -7.53
CA VAL A 319 -17.24 -0.93 -8.46
C VAL A 319 -18.11 -0.52 -9.64
N SER A 320 -19.22 0.16 -9.38
CA SER A 320 -20.11 0.67 -10.43
C SER A 320 -19.38 1.64 -11.36
N ALA A 321 -18.53 2.52 -10.81
CA ALA A 321 -17.69 3.41 -11.61
C ALA A 321 -16.69 2.63 -12.47
N GLY A 322 -16.10 1.54 -11.96
CA GLY A 322 -15.26 0.63 -12.75
C GLY A 322 -16.01 0.05 -13.95
N VAL A 323 -17.21 -0.49 -13.74
CA VAL A 323 -18.06 -1.03 -14.81
C VAL A 323 -18.40 0.05 -15.85
N ASP A 324 -18.80 1.24 -15.41
CA ASP A 324 -19.10 2.35 -16.31
C ASP A 324 -17.88 2.81 -17.12
N LEU A 325 -16.69 2.79 -16.52
CA LEU A 325 -15.44 3.09 -17.23
C LEU A 325 -15.14 2.06 -18.32
N MET A 326 -15.46 0.78 -18.11
CA MET A 326 -15.36 -0.25 -19.15
C MET A 326 -16.37 -0.02 -20.30
N HIS A 327 -17.58 0.47 -19.99
CA HIS A 327 -18.54 0.89 -21.01
C HIS A 327 -18.06 2.10 -21.82
N LEU A 328 -17.32 3.04 -21.20
CA LEU A 328 -16.70 4.16 -21.91
C LEU A 328 -15.47 3.74 -22.72
N LEU A 329 -14.70 2.77 -22.21
CA LEU A 329 -13.52 2.23 -22.88
C LEU A 329 -13.87 1.48 -24.17
N THR A 330 -14.95 0.70 -24.15
CA THR A 330 -15.31 -0.23 -25.25
C THR A 330 -15.44 0.48 -26.61
N PRO A 331 -16.20 1.59 -26.75
CA PRO A 331 -16.25 2.33 -28.02
C PRO A 331 -14.91 2.93 -28.44
N VAL A 332 -14.08 3.38 -27.50
CA VAL A 332 -12.72 3.90 -27.78
C VAL A 332 -11.82 2.78 -28.31
N ALA A 333 -11.81 1.63 -27.63
CA ALA A 333 -11.00 0.48 -28.01
C ALA A 333 -11.41 -0.09 -29.38
N THR A 334 -12.71 -0.11 -29.66
CA THR A 334 -13.26 -0.55 -30.95
C THR A 334 -12.90 0.43 -32.07
N ARG A 335 -12.98 1.75 -31.80
CA ARG A 335 -12.59 2.80 -32.76
C ARG A 335 -11.10 2.73 -33.11
N LEU A 336 -10.22 2.37 -32.18
CA LEU A 336 -8.80 2.16 -32.48
C LEU A 336 -8.60 1.13 -33.60
N GLY A 337 -9.42 0.09 -33.64
CA GLY A 337 -9.31 -1.01 -34.61
C GLY A 337 -9.55 -0.61 -36.08
N VAL A 338 -10.06 0.59 -36.35
CA VAL A 338 -10.28 1.11 -37.71
C VAL A 338 -9.36 2.28 -38.07
N LEU A 339 -8.51 2.72 -37.14
CA LEU A 339 -7.56 3.80 -37.37
C LEU A 339 -6.18 3.24 -37.70
N PRO A 340 -5.44 3.84 -38.65
CA PRO A 340 -4.09 3.41 -38.98
C PRO A 340 -3.17 3.55 -37.75
N ALA A 341 -2.29 2.57 -37.52
CA ALA A 341 -1.42 2.57 -36.36
C ALA A 341 -0.10 3.32 -36.59
N ASN A 342 0.54 3.08 -37.73
CA ASN A 342 1.91 3.53 -38.01
C ASN A 342 2.08 3.77 -39.52
N PRO A 343 2.73 4.87 -39.96
CA PRO A 343 2.87 5.15 -41.39
C PRO A 343 3.76 4.14 -42.11
N SER A 344 4.62 3.44 -41.37
CA SER A 344 5.54 2.43 -41.90
C SER A 344 4.84 1.09 -42.20
N LEU A 345 3.62 0.89 -41.67
CA LEU A 345 2.80 -0.30 -41.88
C LEU A 345 1.35 0.12 -42.14
N PRO A 346 1.04 0.59 -43.37
CA PRO A 346 -0.25 1.19 -43.71
C PRO A 346 -1.47 0.26 -43.52
N GLU A 347 -1.24 -1.05 -43.56
CA GLU A 347 -2.27 -2.09 -43.39
C GLU A 347 -2.60 -2.41 -41.93
N ALA A 348 -1.77 -1.96 -40.97
CA ALA A 348 -1.96 -2.22 -39.55
C ALA A 348 -2.86 -1.16 -38.93
N THR A 349 -3.93 -1.60 -38.27
CA THR A 349 -4.77 -0.72 -37.45
C THR A 349 -4.32 -0.71 -36.00
N ALA A 350 -4.68 0.33 -35.27
CA ALA A 350 -4.34 0.44 -33.86
C ALA A 350 -5.16 -0.53 -33.00
N GLY A 351 -4.82 -0.61 -31.73
CA GLY A 351 -5.55 -1.39 -30.74
C GLY A 351 -5.17 -0.92 -29.35
N LEU A 352 -6.04 -1.22 -28.37
CA LEU A 352 -5.77 -0.89 -26.97
C LEU A 352 -4.58 -1.72 -26.45
N SER A 353 -3.69 -1.12 -25.67
CA SER A 353 -2.52 -1.83 -25.15
C SER A 353 -2.69 -2.35 -23.72
N PHE A 354 -3.75 -1.92 -23.02
CA PHE A 354 -3.96 -2.17 -21.58
C PHE A 354 -2.73 -1.81 -20.75
N ALA A 355 -2.03 -0.74 -21.16
CA ALA A 355 -0.74 -0.42 -20.56
C ALA A 355 -0.95 0.17 -19.17
N THR A 356 -0.40 -0.47 -18.15
CA THR A 356 -0.39 0.01 -16.77
C THR A 356 0.86 0.83 -16.48
N ILE A 357 0.71 1.82 -15.60
CA ILE A 357 1.84 2.54 -15.01
C ILE A 357 2.45 1.70 -13.88
N ARG A 358 3.73 1.97 -13.53
CA ARG A 358 4.49 1.21 -12.52
C ARG A 358 3.80 1.05 -11.14
N SER A 359 2.82 1.90 -10.83
CA SER A 359 1.97 1.73 -9.65
C SER A 359 0.50 2.02 -10.01
N SER A 360 -0.28 0.95 -10.05
CA SER A 360 -1.75 0.98 -9.91
C SER A 360 -2.18 0.69 -8.47
N ALA A 361 -1.26 0.80 -7.50
CA ALA A 361 -1.52 0.51 -6.10
C ALA A 361 -2.72 1.28 -5.56
N ALA A 362 -3.44 0.66 -4.61
CA ALA A 362 -4.58 1.24 -3.95
C ALA A 362 -4.23 2.62 -3.37
N LEU A 363 -5.08 3.60 -3.65
CA LEU A 363 -5.11 4.81 -2.83
C LEU A 363 -5.45 4.40 -1.39
N MET A 364 -4.97 5.14 -0.40
CA MET A 364 -5.31 4.90 1.01
C MET A 364 -6.84 4.96 1.20
N GLY A 365 -7.41 4.21 2.14
CA GLY A 365 -8.87 4.22 2.43
C GLY A 365 -9.39 5.50 3.08
N GLU A 366 -8.73 6.65 2.87
CA GLU A 366 -9.08 7.92 3.50
C GLU A 366 -10.16 8.67 2.71
N ALA A 367 -10.94 9.51 3.39
CA ALA A 367 -12.02 10.31 2.80
C ALA A 367 -11.61 11.14 1.57
N GLY A 368 -10.33 11.53 1.47
CA GLY A 368 -9.79 12.30 0.34
C GLY A 368 -9.47 11.47 -0.92
N SER A 369 -9.42 10.13 -0.83
CA SER A 369 -9.01 9.30 -1.96
C SER A 369 -10.02 9.28 -3.11
N VAL A 370 -11.32 9.43 -2.80
CA VAL A 370 -12.35 9.56 -3.84
C VAL A 370 -12.22 10.90 -4.60
N ASP A 371 -11.78 11.98 -3.93
CA ASP A 371 -11.58 13.27 -4.59
C ASP A 371 -10.46 13.20 -5.65
N ILE A 372 -9.41 12.43 -5.39
CA ILE A 372 -8.34 12.16 -6.38
C ILE A 372 -8.89 11.44 -7.61
N LEU A 373 -9.83 10.50 -7.41
CA LEU A 373 -10.48 9.82 -8.52
C LEU A 373 -11.36 10.78 -9.34
N VAL A 374 -12.11 11.65 -8.66
CA VAL A 374 -12.94 12.70 -9.28
C VAL A 374 -12.09 13.68 -10.08
N GLU A 375 -10.98 14.15 -9.53
CA GLU A 375 -10.02 15.02 -10.21
C GLU A 375 -9.57 14.39 -11.52
N ARG A 376 -9.14 13.11 -11.47
CA ARG A 376 -8.68 12.41 -12.66
C ARG A 376 -9.77 12.23 -13.73
N LEU A 377 -11.02 11.98 -13.34
CA LEU A 377 -12.15 11.91 -14.30
C LEU A 377 -12.37 13.24 -15.03
N ARG A 378 -12.25 14.35 -14.31
CA ARG A 378 -12.38 15.71 -14.88
C ARG A 378 -11.24 15.98 -15.85
N GLU A 379 -10.00 15.66 -15.49
CA GLU A 379 -8.85 15.78 -16.40
C GLU A 379 -9.02 14.95 -17.69
N ILE A 380 -9.54 13.73 -17.58
CA ILE A 380 -9.85 12.88 -18.74
C ILE A 380 -10.94 13.56 -19.60
N GLY A 381 -11.99 14.11 -18.99
CA GLY A 381 -13.05 14.84 -19.69
C GLY A 381 -12.55 16.09 -20.42
N ASP A 382 -11.71 16.90 -19.76
CA ASP A 382 -11.08 18.08 -20.36
C ASP A 382 -10.19 17.70 -21.54
N ARG A 383 -9.44 16.59 -21.42
CA ARG A 383 -8.65 16.05 -22.52
C ARG A 383 -9.52 15.63 -23.69
N CYS A 384 -10.66 14.99 -23.45
CA CYS A 384 -11.61 14.63 -24.51
C CYS A 384 -12.09 15.86 -25.27
N ALA A 385 -12.40 16.96 -24.57
CA ALA A 385 -12.82 18.22 -25.20
C ALA A 385 -11.75 18.79 -26.14
N LEU A 386 -10.47 18.78 -25.72
CA LEU A 386 -9.35 19.23 -26.54
C LEU A 386 -9.15 18.33 -27.76
N LEU A 387 -9.28 17.02 -27.59
CA LEU A 387 -9.16 16.07 -28.69
C LEU A 387 -10.31 16.21 -29.69
N ALA A 388 -11.54 16.48 -29.24
CA ALA A 388 -12.69 16.67 -30.11
C ALA A 388 -12.51 17.89 -31.03
N GLN A 389 -11.91 18.96 -30.51
CA GLN A 389 -11.55 20.15 -31.30
C GLN A 389 -10.44 19.85 -32.31
N ARG A 390 -9.42 19.07 -31.90
CA ARG A 390 -8.28 18.72 -32.77
C ARG A 390 -8.66 17.72 -33.87
N PHE A 391 -9.59 16.80 -33.57
CA PHE A 391 -9.99 15.71 -34.45
C PHE A 391 -11.52 15.69 -34.62
N PRO A 392 -12.08 16.56 -35.48
CA PRO A 392 -13.54 16.67 -35.66
C PRO A 392 -14.23 15.36 -36.07
N GLY A 393 -13.52 14.46 -36.76
CA GLY A 393 -14.03 13.12 -37.13
C GLY A 393 -14.27 12.19 -35.93
N GLU A 394 -13.64 12.46 -34.78
CA GLU A 394 -13.79 11.69 -33.55
C GLU A 394 -14.65 12.42 -32.50
N ALA A 395 -15.16 13.61 -32.83
CA ALA A 395 -15.83 14.49 -31.86
C ALA A 395 -17.03 13.81 -31.16
N ALA A 396 -17.87 13.08 -31.90
CA ALA A 396 -19.03 12.40 -31.32
C ALA A 396 -18.65 11.37 -30.24
N LEU A 397 -17.61 10.58 -30.47
CA LEU A 397 -17.09 9.60 -29.52
C LEU A 397 -16.49 10.31 -28.30
N LEU A 398 -15.69 11.35 -28.52
CA LEU A 398 -15.01 12.09 -27.47
C LEU A 398 -15.99 12.89 -26.59
N ASP A 399 -17.02 13.49 -27.18
CA ASP A 399 -18.08 14.18 -26.46
C ASP A 399 -18.93 13.21 -25.62
N ALA A 400 -19.25 12.03 -26.17
CA ALA A 400 -19.94 10.98 -25.43
C ALA A 400 -19.09 10.46 -24.25
N THR A 401 -17.79 10.27 -24.48
CA THR A 401 -16.83 9.84 -23.45
C THR A 401 -16.71 10.89 -22.34
N ARG A 402 -16.55 12.16 -22.71
CA ARG A 402 -16.53 13.29 -21.78
C ARG A 402 -17.80 13.37 -20.94
N ALA A 403 -18.97 13.30 -21.57
CA ALA A 403 -20.24 13.33 -20.85
C ALA A 403 -20.35 12.15 -19.87
N GLY A 404 -19.79 10.99 -20.24
CA GLY A 404 -19.65 9.83 -19.37
C GLY A 404 -18.77 10.09 -18.14
N THR A 405 -17.56 10.59 -18.35
CA THR A 405 -16.63 10.88 -17.24
C THR A 405 -17.16 12.00 -16.33
N GLU A 406 -17.84 13.01 -16.86
CA GLU A 406 -18.51 14.05 -16.07
C GLU A 406 -19.63 13.47 -15.19
N ARG A 407 -20.48 12.58 -15.73
CA ARG A 407 -21.51 11.89 -14.93
C ARG A 407 -20.91 11.06 -13.80
N LEU A 408 -19.81 10.36 -14.08
CA LEU A 408 -19.09 9.57 -13.07
C LEU A 408 -18.46 10.45 -12.01
N ALA A 409 -17.80 11.54 -12.40
CA ALA A 409 -17.20 12.50 -11.48
C ALA A 409 -18.26 13.05 -10.52
N ASN A 410 -19.42 13.48 -11.04
CA ASN A 410 -20.51 14.01 -10.22
C ASN A 410 -21.07 12.97 -9.24
N ARG A 411 -21.23 11.71 -9.68
CA ARG A 411 -21.66 10.60 -8.81
C ARG A 411 -20.67 10.33 -7.68
N LEU A 412 -19.37 10.26 -7.99
CA LEU A 412 -18.33 10.01 -7.00
C LEU A 412 -18.16 11.21 -6.05
N THR A 413 -18.29 12.46 -6.53
CA THR A 413 -18.34 13.65 -5.67
C THR A 413 -19.50 13.55 -4.68
N ALA A 414 -20.70 13.21 -5.16
CA ALA A 414 -21.86 13.06 -4.28
C ALA A 414 -21.65 11.95 -3.23
N GLN A 415 -20.95 10.87 -3.59
CA GLN A 415 -20.57 9.81 -2.65
C GLN A 415 -19.52 10.29 -1.64
N ALA A 416 -18.47 10.97 -2.09
CA ALA A 416 -17.44 11.53 -1.20
C ALA A 416 -18.05 12.52 -0.20
N ASP A 417 -18.96 13.38 -0.67
CA ASP A 417 -19.70 14.31 0.20
C ASP A 417 -20.63 13.58 1.18
N ARG A 418 -21.25 12.45 0.79
CA ARG A 418 -22.01 11.60 1.70
C ARG A 418 -21.10 11.01 2.77
N CYS A 419 -20.00 10.37 2.38
CA CYS A 419 -19.03 9.81 3.31
C CYS A 419 -18.48 10.87 4.27
N ARG A 420 -18.10 12.07 3.79
CA ARG A 420 -17.70 13.18 4.66
C ARG A 420 -18.80 13.63 5.61
N ARG A 421 -20.05 13.68 5.16
CA ARG A 421 -21.19 14.02 6.02
C ARG A 421 -21.48 12.90 7.02
N GLU A 422 -21.33 11.65 6.64
CA GLU A 422 -21.49 10.48 7.51
C GLU A 422 -20.36 10.37 8.51
N GLU A 423 -19.12 10.62 8.12
CA GLU A 423 -17.98 10.76 9.03
C GLU A 423 -18.22 11.94 9.98
N ALA A 424 -18.56 13.12 9.48
CA ALA A 424 -18.91 14.28 10.31
C ALA A 424 -20.11 13.99 11.21
N ALA A 425 -21.10 13.23 10.73
CA ALA A 425 -22.27 12.82 11.48
C ALA A 425 -21.94 11.68 12.45
N MET A 426 -21.01 10.78 12.18
CA MET A 426 -20.49 9.76 13.10
C MET A 426 -19.58 10.41 14.14
N PHE A 427 -18.87 11.48 13.80
CA PHE A 427 -18.25 12.37 14.78
C PHE A 427 -19.31 13.13 15.60
N ALA A 428 -20.51 13.36 15.06
CA ALA A 428 -21.62 14.04 15.76
C ALA A 428 -22.62 13.09 16.49
N THR A 429 -22.71 11.81 16.11
CA THR A 429 -23.69 10.79 16.58
C THR A 429 -23.03 9.53 17.12
N GLY A 430 -21.76 9.29 16.76
CA GLY A 430 -20.87 8.37 17.43
C GLY A 430 -20.61 8.90 18.82
N VAL A 431 -21.52 8.53 19.69
CA VAL A 431 -21.18 8.07 21.03
C VAL A 431 -20.25 6.85 20.85
N ALA A 432 -19.00 7.07 20.42
CA ALA A 432 -17.95 6.61 21.31
C ALA A 432 -18.30 7.30 22.63
N SER A 433 -18.25 6.61 23.76
CA SER A 433 -18.07 7.36 24.98
C SER A 433 -16.81 8.20 24.77
N GLN A 434 -16.97 9.43 24.29
CA GLN A 434 -16.39 10.54 24.99
C GLN A 434 -16.69 10.18 26.44
N PRO A 435 -15.69 10.00 27.32
CA PRO A 435 -16.00 10.36 28.71
C PRO A 435 -16.74 11.69 28.57
N ASP A 436 -17.94 11.79 29.18
CA ASP A 436 -18.76 13.01 29.15
C ASP A 436 -17.85 14.21 28.95
N PRO A 437 -18.12 15.20 28.06
CA PRO A 437 -17.27 16.39 28.03
C PRO A 437 -17.17 16.78 29.49
N VAL A 438 -15.98 16.56 30.08
CA VAL A 438 -15.87 16.63 31.53
C VAL A 438 -16.34 18.03 31.76
N PRO A 439 -17.52 18.24 32.39
CA PRO A 439 -18.07 19.58 32.52
C PRO A 439 -16.90 20.32 33.09
N ALA A 440 -16.31 21.29 32.36
CA ALA A 440 -14.96 21.79 32.66
C ALA A 440 -14.92 21.88 34.17
N PRO A 441 -14.15 21.00 34.88
CA PRO A 441 -14.51 20.58 36.23
C PRO A 441 -14.88 21.85 36.92
N VAL A 442 -16.12 21.94 37.45
CA VAL A 442 -16.44 23.06 38.34
C VAL A 442 -15.23 23.09 39.25
N LEU A 443 -14.47 24.18 39.12
CA LEU A 443 -13.09 24.21 39.57
C LEU A 443 -13.16 24.03 41.08
N ASP A 444 -13.01 22.78 41.52
CA ASP A 444 -12.29 22.55 42.75
C ASP A 444 -10.95 23.22 42.49
N GLU A 445 -10.58 24.12 43.40
CA GLU A 445 -9.29 24.78 43.38
C GLU A 445 -8.25 23.74 43.00
N ALA A 446 -7.56 23.99 41.89
CA ALA A 446 -6.47 23.13 41.50
C ALA A 446 -5.55 22.94 42.71
N PRO A 447 -5.11 21.70 42.95
CA PRO A 447 -4.38 21.37 44.16
C PRO A 447 -3.21 22.33 44.33
N GLN A 448 -3.13 22.99 45.49
CA GLN A 448 -2.06 23.94 45.75
C GLN A 448 -0.73 23.19 45.68
N PRO A 449 0.22 23.62 44.80
CA PRO A 449 1.51 22.99 44.72
C PRO A 449 2.21 23.04 46.08
N GLN A 450 2.69 21.89 46.55
CA GLN A 450 3.49 21.80 47.76
C GLN A 450 4.96 21.91 47.36
N ALA A 451 5.64 22.95 47.84
CA ALA A 451 7.07 23.09 47.60
C ALA A 451 7.84 21.96 48.28
N LEU A 452 8.74 21.32 47.54
CA LEU A 452 9.70 20.34 48.03
C LEU A 452 11.06 21.00 48.29
N ASP A 453 11.86 20.39 49.17
CA ASP A 453 13.16 20.93 49.60
C ASP A 453 14.18 21.10 48.46
N ASP A 454 14.01 20.37 47.35
CA ASP A 454 14.86 20.40 46.16
C ASP A 454 14.41 21.43 45.10
N GLY A 455 13.44 22.29 45.45
CA GLY A 455 12.86 23.30 44.56
C GLY A 455 11.90 22.73 43.50
N ALA A 456 11.53 21.45 43.60
CA ALA A 456 10.40 20.90 42.88
C ALA A 456 9.08 21.23 43.59
N GLU A 457 7.99 21.11 42.85
CA GLU A 457 6.62 21.26 43.32
C GLU A 457 5.95 19.90 43.23
N LEU A 458 5.33 19.44 44.32
CA LEU A 458 4.42 18.30 44.32
C LEU A 458 2.99 18.81 44.11
N ILE A 459 2.36 18.36 43.03
CA ILE A 459 0.98 18.67 42.69
C ILE A 459 0.17 17.41 42.98
N PRO A 460 -0.55 17.35 44.11
CA PRO A 460 -1.23 16.12 44.50
C PRO A 460 -2.39 15.78 43.57
N GLY A 461 -2.57 14.50 43.30
CA GLY A 461 -3.73 13.96 42.58
C GLY A 461 -4.38 12.82 43.36
N ALA A 462 -5.55 12.36 42.91
CA ALA A 462 -6.31 11.29 43.55
C ALA A 462 -5.60 9.93 43.47
N ASP A 463 -5.06 9.60 42.29
CA ASP A 463 -4.39 8.31 42.02
C ASP A 463 -2.87 8.46 41.83
N LEU A 464 -2.40 9.67 41.54
CA LEU A 464 -1.01 9.98 41.20
C LEU A 464 -0.69 11.45 41.47
N ASP A 465 0.42 11.70 42.16
CA ASP A 465 0.98 13.04 42.30
C ASP A 465 1.92 13.34 41.13
N ILE A 466 1.88 14.57 40.63
CA ILE A 466 2.87 15.08 39.66
C ILE A 466 3.95 15.83 40.42
N VAL A 467 5.22 15.54 40.14
CA VAL A 467 6.36 16.32 40.62
C VAL A 467 6.89 17.15 39.47
N TYR A 468 6.90 18.48 39.62
CA TYR A 468 7.40 19.41 38.61
C TYR A 468 8.62 20.19 39.11
N ASN A 469 9.69 20.24 38.31
CA ASN A 469 10.85 21.08 38.59
C ASN A 469 11.09 22.07 37.43
N GLY A 470 10.71 23.33 37.64
CA GLY A 470 10.82 24.39 36.63
C GLY A 470 12.26 24.68 36.19
N THR A 471 13.23 24.58 37.10
CA THR A 471 14.65 24.81 36.81
C THR A 471 15.23 23.77 35.84
N ARG A 472 14.69 22.54 35.85
CA ARG A 472 15.05 21.45 34.93
C ARG A 472 14.26 21.48 33.62
N CYS A 473 13.21 22.29 33.50
CA CYS A 473 12.35 22.32 32.33
C CYS A 473 13.07 22.97 31.13
N ILE A 474 13.22 22.22 30.04
CA ILE A 474 13.79 22.74 28.78
C ILE A 474 12.73 23.22 27.79
N HIS A 475 11.48 23.37 28.23
CA HIS A 475 10.34 23.72 27.38
C HIS A 475 10.23 22.83 26.12
N ALA A 476 10.45 21.52 26.26
CA ALA A 476 10.32 20.57 25.16
C ALA A 476 8.87 20.35 24.70
N ARG A 477 7.89 20.90 25.42
CA ARG A 477 6.44 20.91 25.12
C ARG A 477 5.73 19.56 25.01
N HIS A 478 6.41 18.43 25.26
CA HIS A 478 5.79 17.10 25.28
C HIS A 478 4.62 17.02 26.27
N CYS A 479 4.69 17.69 27.43
CA CYS A 479 3.61 17.71 28.41
C CYS A 479 2.36 18.44 27.92
N VAL A 480 2.52 19.70 27.50
CA VAL A 480 1.41 20.57 27.06
C VAL A 480 0.79 20.13 25.74
N LEU A 481 1.54 19.41 24.89
CA LEU A 481 1.03 18.82 23.65
C LEU A 481 0.44 17.42 23.86
N GLY A 482 0.99 16.64 24.79
CA GLY A 482 0.55 15.28 25.07
C GLY A 482 -0.73 15.20 25.91
N LEU A 483 -0.87 16.08 26.91
CA LEU A 483 -2.04 16.16 27.79
C LEU A 483 -2.42 17.62 28.07
N PRO A 484 -3.00 18.35 27.10
CA PRO A 484 -3.37 19.77 27.26
C PRO A 484 -4.45 20.02 28.32
N GLY A 485 -5.25 19.00 28.69
CA GLY A 485 -6.22 19.08 29.79
C GLY A 485 -5.57 19.13 31.17
N VAL A 486 -4.42 18.46 31.32
CA VAL A 486 -3.60 18.38 32.54
C VAL A 486 -2.63 19.56 32.60
N PHE A 487 -1.87 19.82 31.53
CA PHE A 487 -0.80 20.83 31.47
C PHE A 487 -1.25 22.07 30.68
N ARG A 488 -1.92 22.99 31.36
CA ARG A 488 -2.56 24.18 30.77
C ARG A 488 -1.60 25.37 30.72
N ALA A 489 -0.61 25.31 29.82
CA ALA A 489 0.31 26.43 29.63
C ALA A 489 -0.41 27.75 29.30
N ASN A 490 0.14 28.86 29.80
CA ASN A 490 -0.37 30.23 29.58
C ASN A 490 -1.78 30.51 30.14
N THR A 491 -2.24 29.73 31.14
CA THR A 491 -3.51 29.99 31.83
C THR A 491 -3.26 30.74 33.14
N PRO A 492 -4.09 31.73 33.55
CA PRO A 492 -4.01 32.35 34.87
C PRO A 492 -4.33 31.33 35.97
N GLY A 493 -3.50 31.29 37.02
CA GLY A 493 -3.69 30.38 38.16
C GLY A 493 -2.88 29.09 38.02
N ALA A 494 -3.33 28.03 38.71
CA ALA A 494 -2.70 26.72 38.61
C ALA A 494 -2.84 26.15 37.19
N TRP A 495 -1.78 25.50 36.73
CA TRP A 495 -1.65 25.07 35.34
C TRP A 495 -1.43 23.55 35.19
N ILE A 496 -1.32 22.81 36.29
CA ILE A 496 -1.17 21.35 36.32
C ILE A 496 -2.38 20.76 37.06
N HIS A 497 -3.10 19.86 36.40
CA HIS A 497 -4.31 19.21 36.92
C HIS A 497 -4.18 17.67 36.78
N PRO A 498 -3.55 16.97 37.74
CA PRO A 498 -3.30 15.54 37.65
C PRO A 498 -4.57 14.72 37.34
N ASP A 499 -5.68 15.04 38.01
CA ASP A 499 -6.96 14.30 37.91
C ASP A 499 -7.72 14.52 36.58
N ALA A 500 -7.16 15.30 35.65
CA ALA A 500 -7.73 15.51 34.32
C ALA A 500 -7.33 14.43 33.30
N ALA A 501 -6.56 13.41 33.70
CA ALA A 501 -6.19 12.27 32.86
C ALA A 501 -6.03 10.99 33.69
N THR A 502 -5.99 9.84 33.00
CA THR A 502 -5.72 8.54 33.66
C THR A 502 -4.26 8.43 34.10
N THR A 503 -4.00 7.64 35.16
CA THR A 503 -2.66 7.37 35.67
C THR A 503 -1.66 6.97 34.59
N GLU A 504 -2.03 6.04 33.69
CA GLU A 504 -1.14 5.58 32.62
C GLU A 504 -0.85 6.66 31.55
N ALA A 505 -1.81 7.55 31.29
CA ALA A 505 -1.59 8.68 30.40
C ALA A 505 -0.61 9.69 31.03
N LEU A 506 -0.76 9.99 32.32
CA LEU A 506 0.15 10.86 33.08
C LEU A 506 1.56 10.29 33.11
N VAL A 507 1.70 9.00 33.40
CA VAL A 507 2.98 8.27 33.39
C VAL A 507 3.62 8.37 32.01
N THR A 508 2.87 8.05 30.93
CA THR A 508 3.38 8.12 29.56
C THR A 508 3.93 9.52 29.22
N VAL A 509 3.17 10.57 29.52
CA VAL A 509 3.60 11.95 29.27
C VAL A 509 4.77 12.36 30.16
N ALA A 510 4.80 11.91 31.41
CA ALA A 510 5.94 12.12 32.29
C ALA A 510 7.20 11.51 31.68
N HIS A 511 7.14 10.28 31.13
CA HIS A 511 8.25 9.60 30.44
C HIS A 511 8.72 10.32 29.16
N MET A 512 7.86 11.09 28.51
CA MET A 512 8.22 11.91 27.35
C MET A 512 8.99 13.19 27.72
N CYS A 513 9.04 13.58 29.00
CA CYS A 513 9.81 14.75 29.45
C CYS A 513 11.33 14.48 29.43
N PRO A 514 12.11 15.02 28.46
CA PRO A 514 13.50 14.61 28.28
C PRO A 514 14.42 14.97 29.46
N SER A 515 14.10 16.02 30.22
CA SER A 515 14.91 16.47 31.35
C SER A 515 14.51 15.88 32.70
N GLY A 516 13.45 15.06 32.74
CA GLY A 516 12.86 14.58 33.98
C GLY A 516 12.29 15.72 34.84
N ALA A 517 11.99 16.88 34.25
CA ALA A 517 11.34 17.98 34.94
C ALA A 517 9.90 17.66 35.36
N ILE A 518 9.31 16.64 34.73
CA ILE A 518 8.04 16.04 35.13
C ILE A 518 8.35 14.61 35.58
N ALA A 519 8.07 14.34 36.84
CA ALA A 519 8.08 13.01 37.45
C ALA A 519 6.72 12.77 38.11
N TYR A 520 6.52 11.59 38.68
CA TYR A 520 5.27 11.22 39.32
C TYR A 520 5.52 10.44 40.62
N ARG A 521 4.47 10.32 41.44
CA ARG A 521 4.38 9.35 42.54
C ARG A 521 3.03 8.66 42.48
N ARG A 522 3.01 7.34 42.40
CA ARG A 522 1.77 6.56 42.27
C ARG A 522 1.18 6.28 43.65
N HIS A 523 -0.15 6.38 43.76
CA HIS A 523 -0.87 5.95 44.98
C HIS A 523 -1.54 4.59 44.80
N ASP A 524 -1.67 4.12 43.56
CA ASP A 524 -2.36 2.88 43.18
C ASP A 524 -1.51 1.60 43.34
N GLY A 525 -0.31 1.72 43.90
CA GLY A 525 0.61 0.60 44.11
C GLY A 525 1.35 0.12 42.86
N GLY A 526 1.20 0.81 41.72
CA GLY A 526 2.02 0.58 40.53
C GLY A 526 3.48 1.03 40.68
N ASP A 527 4.34 0.61 39.75
CA ASP A 527 5.76 0.92 39.80
C ASP A 527 6.07 2.41 39.49
N GLU A 528 7.02 2.97 40.24
CA GLU A 528 7.63 4.27 39.93
C GLU A 528 8.54 4.20 38.69
N GLU A 529 9.06 5.35 38.25
CA GLU A 529 10.00 5.40 37.12
C GLU A 529 11.23 4.50 37.37
N ALA A 530 11.33 3.40 36.62
CA ALA A 530 12.43 2.46 36.71
C ALA A 530 13.72 3.01 36.06
N ALA A 531 14.87 2.55 36.55
CA ALA A 531 16.15 2.83 35.92
C ALA A 531 16.22 2.19 34.52
N PRO A 532 16.83 2.85 33.52
CA PRO A 532 16.94 2.28 32.18
C PRO A 532 17.89 1.09 32.17
N ALA A 533 17.63 0.12 31.28
CA ALA A 533 18.49 -1.06 31.09
C ALA A 533 19.88 -0.73 30.50
N VAL A 534 20.06 0.49 29.99
CA VAL A 534 21.33 1.00 29.47
C VAL A 534 21.46 2.46 29.87
N ASN A 535 22.55 2.81 30.53
CA ASN A 535 22.91 4.19 30.81
C ASN A 535 23.35 4.88 29.51
N LEU A 536 22.72 6.00 29.19
CA LEU A 536 22.82 6.64 27.89
C LEU A 536 23.06 8.14 28.04
N ILE A 537 24.01 8.67 27.25
CA ILE A 537 24.16 10.10 26.99
C ILE A 537 23.96 10.34 25.50
N GLN A 538 22.90 11.04 25.13
CA GLN A 538 22.58 11.43 23.76
C GLN A 538 23.00 12.86 23.46
N LEU A 539 23.71 13.05 22.35
CA LEU A 539 24.04 14.37 21.82
C LEU A 539 22.90 14.89 20.96
N ARG A 540 22.51 16.15 21.16
CA ARG A 540 21.62 16.88 20.24
C ARG A 540 22.43 17.82 19.37
N GLU A 541 22.16 17.84 18.07
CA GLU A 541 22.74 18.83 17.14
C GLU A 541 22.54 20.24 17.70
N ASN A 542 23.61 21.03 17.77
CA ASN A 542 23.61 22.41 18.30
C ASN A 542 23.03 22.55 19.72
N GLY A 543 22.92 21.43 20.44
CA GLY A 543 22.10 21.34 21.64
C GLY A 543 22.83 20.73 22.84
N PRO A 544 22.06 20.45 23.91
CA PRO A 544 22.57 19.90 25.16
C PRO A 544 22.86 18.39 25.09
N LEU A 545 23.32 17.84 26.21
CA LEU A 545 23.47 16.40 26.45
C LEU A 545 22.21 15.86 27.14
N GLY A 546 21.51 14.91 26.55
CA GLY A 546 20.40 14.19 27.18
C GLY A 546 20.90 12.95 27.90
N VAL A 547 20.64 12.82 29.20
CA VAL A 547 21.10 11.71 30.04
C VAL A 547 19.91 10.84 30.44
N ARG A 548 20.05 9.52 30.30
CA ARG A 548 19.13 8.51 30.84
C ARG A 548 19.93 7.48 31.62
N ALA A 549 19.83 7.48 32.94
CA ALA A 549 20.55 6.60 33.86
C ALA A 549 19.95 6.74 35.25
N ARG A 550 20.38 5.95 36.24
CA ARG A 550 20.17 6.36 37.65
C ARG A 550 21.20 7.43 37.99
N ILE A 551 20.81 8.72 37.95
CA ILE A 551 21.76 9.84 37.96
C ILE A 551 22.02 10.31 39.40
N VAL A 552 23.30 10.38 39.75
CA VAL A 552 23.81 11.08 40.93
C VAL A 552 24.61 12.28 40.45
N LEU A 553 24.13 13.50 40.74
CA LEU A 553 24.75 14.76 40.33
C LEU A 553 25.37 15.42 41.56
N ASP A 554 26.70 15.57 41.59
CA ASP A 554 27.46 16.14 42.71
C ASP A 554 27.10 15.47 44.06
N GLY A 555 27.03 14.14 44.05
CA GLY A 555 26.64 13.33 45.22
C GLY A 555 25.15 13.27 45.53
N VAL A 556 24.29 13.97 44.78
CA VAL A 556 22.83 14.02 45.01
C VAL A 556 22.08 13.22 43.94
N PRO A 557 21.26 12.21 44.31
CA PRO A 557 20.38 11.54 43.35
C PRO A 557 19.33 12.51 42.77
N ILE A 558 19.23 12.60 41.43
CA ILE A 558 18.31 13.53 40.75
C ILE A 558 17.27 12.83 39.86
N GLY A 559 17.13 11.51 39.97
CA GLY A 559 16.19 10.70 39.19
C GLY A 559 16.80 10.10 37.93
N MET A 560 15.94 9.73 36.97
CA MET A 560 16.36 8.86 35.86
C MET A 560 16.75 9.59 34.57
N ARG A 561 16.45 10.90 34.47
CA ARG A 561 16.59 11.71 33.26
C ARG A 561 17.09 13.11 33.57
N ALA A 562 18.01 13.63 32.77
CA ALA A 562 18.47 15.01 32.87
C ALA A 562 18.90 15.55 31.51
N VAL A 563 18.84 16.87 31.32
CA VAL A 563 19.40 17.53 30.14
C VAL A 563 20.46 18.53 30.60
N LEU A 564 21.72 18.30 30.24
CA LEU A 564 22.88 19.03 30.73
C LEU A 564 23.45 19.98 29.68
N CYS A 565 23.89 21.16 30.12
CA CYS A 565 24.43 22.20 29.27
C CYS A 565 25.74 21.75 28.58
N ARG A 566 25.79 21.94 27.26
CA ARG A 566 26.99 21.70 26.43
C ARG A 566 27.59 23.00 25.87
N CYS A 567 26.82 24.08 25.87
CA CYS A 567 27.17 25.35 25.22
C CYS A 567 27.89 26.36 26.14
N GLY A 568 27.81 26.18 27.46
CA GLY A 568 28.41 27.09 28.44
C GLY A 568 27.62 28.38 28.73
N ALA A 569 26.51 28.64 28.04
CA ALA A 569 25.72 29.85 28.22
C ALA A 569 24.57 29.73 29.23
N SER A 570 24.20 28.51 29.64
CA SER A 570 23.01 28.31 30.48
C SER A 570 23.10 29.06 31.82
N LYS A 571 21.99 29.62 32.30
CA LYS A 571 21.90 30.26 33.61
C LYS A 571 21.65 29.25 34.75
N HIS A 572 21.26 28.02 34.42
CA HIS A 572 20.96 26.94 35.37
C HIS A 572 21.98 25.80 35.33
N LYS A 573 23.26 26.09 35.02
CA LYS A 573 24.31 25.08 34.94
C LYS A 573 24.34 24.22 36.22
N PRO A 574 24.51 22.90 36.11
CA PRO A 574 24.87 22.14 34.91
C PRO A 574 23.70 21.82 33.97
N PHE A 575 22.46 22.18 34.32
CA PHE A 575 21.29 21.94 33.46
C PHE A 575 21.28 22.86 32.25
N CYS A 576 20.56 22.45 31.21
CA CYS A 576 20.25 23.30 30.08
C CYS A 576 18.94 24.08 30.35
N ASP A 577 18.92 25.36 30.00
CA ASP A 577 17.76 26.26 30.08
C ASP A 577 17.34 26.80 28.69
N GLY A 578 17.96 26.29 27.62
CA GLY A 578 17.69 26.74 26.26
C GLY A 578 18.59 27.85 25.73
N SER A 579 19.48 28.45 26.53
CA SER A 579 20.34 29.58 26.09
C SER A 579 21.25 29.26 24.88
N HIS A 580 21.43 27.99 24.53
CA HIS A 580 22.13 27.57 23.31
C HIS A 580 21.46 28.08 22.02
N ASN A 581 20.14 28.30 22.04
CA ASN A 581 19.41 28.90 20.93
C ASN A 581 19.76 30.38 20.78
N ASP A 582 19.77 31.12 21.90
CA ASP A 582 20.01 32.56 21.92
C ASP A 582 21.44 32.93 21.49
N ILE A 583 22.41 32.08 21.84
CA ILE A 583 23.81 32.28 21.46
C ILE A 583 24.19 31.59 20.14
N HIS A 584 23.21 30.99 19.44
CA HIS A 584 23.44 30.23 18.21
C HIS A 584 24.58 29.22 18.33
N PHE A 585 24.53 28.40 19.38
CA PHE A 585 25.60 27.44 19.67
C PHE A 585 25.75 26.42 18.53
N GLU A 586 26.92 26.40 17.89
CA GLU A 586 27.24 25.44 16.83
C GLU A 586 28.09 24.28 17.37
N ALA A 587 27.53 23.08 17.35
CA ALA A 587 28.25 21.85 17.65
C ALA A 587 27.52 20.63 17.10
N THR A 588 28.25 19.80 16.37
CA THR A 588 27.71 18.55 15.84
C THR A 588 27.14 17.65 16.93
N GLY A 589 25.97 17.07 16.66
CA GLY A 589 25.36 15.95 17.36
C GLY A 589 25.82 14.61 16.81
N GLU A 590 26.56 14.58 15.71
CA GLU A 590 27.00 13.40 14.96
C GLU A 590 28.53 13.28 14.86
N PRO A 591 29.30 13.35 15.96
CA PRO A 591 30.74 13.19 15.91
C PRO A 591 31.15 11.78 15.44
N ALA A 592 32.38 11.64 14.98
CA ALA A 592 32.95 10.35 14.60
C ALA A 592 32.95 9.38 15.78
N SER A 593 32.65 8.11 15.51
CA SER A 593 32.71 7.05 16.52
C SER A 593 34.16 6.73 16.88
N VAL A 594 34.40 6.48 18.16
CA VAL A 594 35.66 5.96 18.68
C VAL A 594 35.50 4.46 18.88
N GLU A 595 36.47 3.69 18.36
CA GLU A 595 36.49 2.25 18.58
C GLU A 595 36.48 1.94 20.08
N SER A 596 35.46 1.21 20.53
CA SER A 596 35.23 0.91 21.94
C SER A 596 34.58 -0.46 22.08
N GLN A 597 35.09 -1.24 23.02
CA GLN A 597 34.55 -2.57 23.33
C GLN A 597 33.20 -2.43 24.04
N PRO A 598 32.28 -3.39 23.86
CA PRO A 598 31.05 -3.46 24.65
C PRO A 598 31.37 -3.49 26.16
N LEU A 599 30.58 -2.77 26.95
CA LEU A 599 30.70 -2.82 28.40
C LEU A 599 30.12 -4.15 28.92
N PRO A 600 30.81 -4.86 29.83
CA PRO A 600 30.27 -6.07 30.46
C PRO A 600 28.98 -5.83 31.25
N VAL A 601 28.82 -4.62 31.80
CA VAL A 601 27.62 -4.12 32.50
C VAL A 601 27.26 -2.78 31.87
N ARG A 602 25.99 -2.58 31.51
CA ARG A 602 25.54 -1.43 30.69
C ARG A 602 24.67 -0.44 31.47
N ASP A 603 24.23 -0.82 32.65
CA ASP A 603 23.40 -0.07 33.58
C ASP A 603 24.18 0.23 34.87
N GLY A 604 23.44 0.63 35.91
CA GLY A 604 23.96 1.01 37.22
C GLY A 604 23.87 2.50 37.47
N GLU A 605 24.45 2.94 38.59
CA GLU A 605 24.53 4.35 38.93
C GLU A 605 25.49 5.11 38.00
N LEU A 606 25.07 6.30 37.56
CA LEU A 606 25.89 7.20 36.76
C LEU A 606 26.15 8.48 37.57
N ASN A 607 27.39 8.62 38.03
CA ASN A 607 27.86 9.78 38.76
C ASN A 607 28.29 10.86 37.78
N ILE A 608 27.78 12.07 37.97
CA ILE A 608 28.10 13.25 37.16
C ILE A 608 28.53 14.37 38.10
N ASP A 609 29.82 14.71 38.07
CA ASP A 609 30.41 15.72 38.93
C ASP A 609 30.86 16.93 38.09
N PRO A 610 30.12 18.05 38.13
CA PRO A 610 30.51 19.26 37.41
C PRO A 610 31.74 19.91 38.08
N GLU A 611 32.90 19.90 37.43
CA GLU A 611 34.07 20.61 37.95
C GLU A 611 33.86 22.13 37.92
N VAL A 612 34.26 22.84 38.98
CA VAL A 612 34.20 24.30 39.06
C VAL A 612 34.92 24.92 37.85
N ASN A 613 34.19 25.71 37.05
CA ASN A 613 34.68 26.31 35.81
C ASN A 613 35.24 25.29 34.80
N GLY A 614 34.76 24.05 34.86
CA GLY A 614 35.31 22.90 34.15
C GLY A 614 34.27 21.97 33.51
N PRO A 615 34.71 20.80 33.01
CA PRO A 615 33.85 19.80 32.36
C PRO A 615 32.87 19.12 33.32
N LEU A 616 31.96 18.34 32.75
CA LEU A 616 31.20 17.33 33.48
C LEU A 616 32.06 16.07 33.56
N VAL A 617 32.43 15.65 34.77
CA VAL A 617 33.13 14.39 35.00
C VAL A 617 32.08 13.31 35.19
N VAL A 618 32.01 12.37 34.26
CA VAL A 618 31.06 11.26 34.27
C VAL A 618 31.80 10.01 34.70
N SER A 619 31.27 9.28 35.67
CA SER A 619 31.79 7.97 36.10
C SER A 619 30.67 6.96 36.32
N GLY A 620 30.92 5.71 35.92
CA GLY A 620 29.90 4.66 35.79
C GLY A 620 29.75 4.20 34.34
N ASN A 621 29.12 3.04 34.15
CA ASN A 621 28.90 2.46 32.82
C ASN A 621 28.02 3.39 31.99
N VAL A 622 28.45 3.79 30.79
CA VAL A 622 27.64 4.65 29.92
C VAL A 622 27.96 4.46 28.45
N GLU A 623 26.92 4.51 27.63
CA GLU A 623 27.03 4.65 26.18
C GLU A 623 26.74 6.09 25.77
N ILE A 624 27.67 6.68 25.01
CA ILE A 624 27.50 8.01 24.43
C ILE A 624 27.06 7.82 22.99
N CYS A 625 25.89 8.32 22.62
CA CYS A 625 25.30 8.17 21.29
C CYS A 625 24.96 9.52 20.67
N CYS A 626 24.93 9.57 19.34
CA CYS A 626 24.39 10.72 18.62
C CYS A 626 22.85 10.74 18.64
N GLY A 627 22.26 11.80 18.08
CA GLY A 627 20.81 11.97 18.01
C GLY A 627 20.11 10.86 17.21
N THR A 628 20.77 10.27 16.21
CA THR A 628 20.26 9.14 15.42
C THR A 628 20.39 7.78 16.12
N GLY A 629 21.03 7.72 17.30
CA GLY A 629 21.21 6.51 18.09
C GLY A 629 22.50 5.72 17.80
N ARG A 630 23.33 6.14 16.84
CA ARG A 630 24.65 5.54 16.60
C ARG A 630 25.59 5.80 17.79
N THR A 631 26.29 4.76 18.22
CA THR A 631 27.25 4.84 19.33
C THR A 631 28.50 5.62 18.94
N ILE A 632 28.85 6.62 19.74
CA ILE A 632 30.08 7.40 19.65
C ILE A 632 31.17 6.75 20.48
N ASN A 633 30.90 6.39 21.74
CA ASN A 633 31.87 5.77 22.63
C ASN A 633 31.17 4.98 23.75
N ARG A 634 31.82 3.94 24.27
CA ARG A 634 31.39 3.15 25.44
C ARG A 634 32.48 3.21 26.50
N VAL A 635 32.15 3.76 27.66
CA VAL A 635 33.15 4.11 28.68
C VAL A 635 32.59 3.93 30.09
N THR A 636 33.49 3.78 31.06
CA THR A 636 33.19 3.84 32.50
C THR A 636 33.58 5.19 33.13
N SER A 637 34.26 6.04 32.37
CA SER A 637 34.68 7.38 32.78
C SER A 637 34.82 8.30 31.56
N ALA A 638 34.32 9.52 31.64
CA ALA A 638 34.46 10.54 30.60
C ALA A 638 34.50 11.96 31.17
N ARG A 639 35.15 12.87 30.45
CA ARG A 639 35.11 14.31 30.75
C ARG A 639 34.42 15.02 29.60
N LEU A 640 33.17 15.43 29.80
CA LEU A 640 32.35 16.05 28.75
C LEU A 640 32.45 17.57 28.79
N CYS A 641 32.61 18.18 27.62
CA CYS A 641 32.71 19.62 27.45
C CYS A 641 31.39 20.29 27.86
N ARG A 642 31.50 21.19 28.85
CA ARG A 642 30.40 22.04 29.33
C ARG A 642 30.52 23.49 28.87
N CYS A 643 31.70 23.92 28.42
CA CYS A 643 31.98 25.33 28.11
C CYS A 643 31.67 25.76 26.66
N GLY A 644 31.22 24.85 25.81
CA GLY A 644 30.99 25.12 24.38
C GLY A 644 32.26 25.39 23.54
N GLY A 645 33.44 25.46 24.15
CA GLY A 645 34.67 25.88 23.45
C GLY A 645 35.58 24.76 22.93
N SER A 646 35.38 23.50 23.31
CA SER A 646 36.32 22.44 22.93
C SER A 646 36.32 22.15 21.43
N SER A 647 37.47 21.89 20.83
CA SER A 647 37.57 21.38 19.45
C SER A 647 37.29 19.87 19.35
N ASN A 648 37.26 19.16 20.48
CA ASN A 648 37.04 17.72 20.58
C ASN A 648 35.66 17.36 21.19
N LYS A 649 34.64 18.20 20.95
CA LYS A 649 33.28 17.95 21.47
C LYS A 649 32.77 16.57 21.02
N PRO A 650 32.07 15.82 21.90
CA PRO A 650 31.55 16.23 23.20
C PRO A 650 32.56 16.17 24.34
N PHE A 651 33.80 15.77 24.10
CA PHE A 651 34.83 15.62 25.13
C PHE A 651 35.52 16.94 25.45
N CYS A 652 36.10 17.04 26.64
CA CYS A 652 36.84 18.22 27.09
C CYS A 652 38.33 18.16 26.71
N ASP A 653 38.84 19.24 26.12
CA ASP A 653 40.27 19.43 25.77
C ASP A 653 40.97 20.54 26.59
N ASN A 654 40.38 20.91 27.74
CA ASN A 654 40.82 21.99 28.63
C ASN A 654 40.67 23.42 28.09
N THR A 655 39.95 23.64 26.98
CA THR A 655 39.68 24.99 26.45
C THR A 655 38.94 25.89 27.44
N HIS A 656 38.17 25.33 28.37
CA HIS A 656 37.52 26.07 29.47
C HIS A 656 38.48 26.95 30.29
N ARG A 657 39.76 26.55 30.42
CA ARG A 657 40.78 27.33 31.15
C ARG A 657 41.21 28.60 30.42
N ARG A 658 41.06 28.61 29.09
CA ARG A 658 41.55 29.68 28.20
C ARG A 658 40.41 30.58 27.70
N ASN A 659 39.20 30.04 27.55
CA ASN A 659 38.04 30.80 27.03
C ASN A 659 37.25 31.55 28.11
N GLY A 660 37.77 31.60 29.35
CA GLY A 660 37.15 32.35 30.45
C GLY A 660 35.85 31.74 30.99
N PHE A 661 35.56 30.46 30.73
CA PHE A 661 34.34 29.81 31.20
C PHE A 661 34.15 29.95 32.71
N ARG A 662 32.91 30.28 33.10
CA ARG A 662 32.44 30.35 34.48
C ARG A 662 31.14 29.58 34.62
N SER A 663 31.06 28.73 35.66
CA SER A 663 29.92 27.82 35.87
C SER A 663 29.30 27.95 37.23
#